data_AF-A0A0V8QD51-F1
#
_entry.id   AF-A0A0V8QD51-F1
#
_cell.length_a   1.000
_cell.length_b   1.000
_cell.length_c   1.000
_cell.angle_alpha   90.00
_cell.angle_beta   90.00
_cell.angle_gamma   90.00
#
_symmetry.space_group_name_H-M   'P 1'
#
loop_
_entity.id
_entity.type
_entity.pdbx_description
1 polymer ?
#
loop_
_entity_poly.entity_id
_entity_poly.type
_entity_poly.pdbx_seq_one_letter_code
_entity_poly.pdbx_strand_id
1 'polypeptide(L)'
;MKKKGRNTIIWILICCLMLVVSPVDAAAAKKDTGNTLTLTDKNVKNGKITIKNKNYKEIVVKKSVKNAEISLSNVKVSGSVSFEKGDYTLKTAKTSVGSLSMVQKGSNITLDKKSDLNQKKLVVKVKGSATGELELPGYTKKVDFELGQKSDVSLLIGTENKAQVVVKKSYTTSKLTVAGMDESAKLKSMEIEKPVMATVEVDLGTLKVAKTAKKAVIILNSEANKIQNTGEAEIKQKEKEEEKKEETKKEEEKKEENKNTAGGGSSSGGGSSSGGGSSSSGGSSSGGGSSSSGGSSSGGGDYNVPVFSEKEKQAIADSFKAKAAKIVQNLTYEEGKGLAQELDNIKKPLAEEDFKRLVKENERNKHEVLKKELKTLEVLRRGVELNDKGIVSIKEAAALDITCTLIKKENNGENVEEKKKDEKVLKAGDKDVSMLKELRRNGLGEYFVKAECTHYLKAENFNSKEQTVKELENPLGTNPDETLRIVARDTDFKLQPQVLEKFKQAVTVSGAGISNQSNTITIKDGKLSWKPVKNATTYDIYGDVTFDSKEGYLGKFYLDKEDDGNNEINYKSITVENHRSIFDADPDFSRVLCATGIKNSEEGIPLSELIVFPNKGNSALVNPWYTYANVSGVTVRFLIVPRNTDSLYINSNLSGKDRLSPLQEEKVKAHSVFISDIPIKDFFSCIFGENIETLEKEKKTIN
;
A
#
# COMPACT_ATOMS: atom_id res chain seq x y z
N MET A 1 21.89 46.95 72.87
CA MET A 1 20.90 47.86 73.48
C MET A 1 19.52 47.53 72.93
N LYS A 2 18.52 47.43 73.84
CA LYS A 2 17.05 47.62 73.70
C LYS A 2 16.57 48.01 72.28
N LYS A 3 15.48 47.47 71.70
CA LYS A 3 14.22 46.93 72.24
C LYS A 3 13.39 46.37 71.07
N LYS A 4 12.64 45.28 71.36
CA LYS A 4 11.21 45.01 71.03
C LYS A 4 10.70 45.31 69.60
N GLY A 5 9.99 44.41 68.92
CA GLY A 5 9.48 43.10 69.32
C GLY A 5 8.28 42.66 68.46
N ARG A 6 7.90 41.40 68.69
CA ARG A 6 6.55 40.79 68.55
C ARG A 6 5.96 40.77 67.14
N ASN A 7 5.91 39.62 66.45
CA ASN A 7 5.16 38.38 66.72
C ASN A 7 3.93 38.27 65.81
N THR A 8 3.64 37.02 65.42
CA THR A 8 2.38 36.46 64.90
C THR A 8 2.27 36.49 63.36
N ILE A 9 2.78 35.48 62.66
CA ILE A 9 2.16 34.17 62.33
C ILE A 9 0.90 34.37 61.46
N ILE A 10 0.90 33.84 60.22
CA ILE A 10 -0.10 32.92 59.62
C ILE A 10 0.21 32.68 58.12
N TRP A 11 0.66 31.44 57.84
CA TRP A 11 0.22 30.49 56.79
C TRP A 11 0.21 30.82 55.26
N ILE A 12 0.83 29.88 54.53
CA ILE A 12 0.59 29.41 53.13
C ILE A 12 0.89 30.38 51.96
N LEU A 13 1.95 30.10 51.19
CA LEU A 13 1.84 29.62 49.80
C LEU A 13 3.24 29.26 49.26
N ILE A 14 3.59 27.98 49.26
CA ILE A 14 4.59 27.42 48.34
C ILE A 14 3.91 27.39 46.96
N CYS A 15 4.06 28.47 46.20
CA CYS A 15 3.85 28.48 44.76
C CYS A 15 4.50 29.74 44.16
N CYS A 16 5.39 29.49 43.20
CA CYS A 16 5.98 30.48 42.28
C CYS A 16 7.09 31.39 42.82
N LEU A 17 8.35 30.98 42.61
CA LEU A 17 9.20 31.81 41.76
C LEU A 17 10.04 30.92 40.85
N MET A 18 9.56 30.84 39.62
CA MET A 18 10.16 30.18 38.47
C MET A 18 11.59 30.67 38.26
N LEU A 19 12.49 29.71 38.04
CA LEU A 19 13.74 29.94 37.31
C LEU A 19 13.40 30.67 36.00
N VAL A 20 13.89 31.90 35.91
CA VAL A 20 13.86 32.73 34.70
C VAL A 20 14.75 32.05 33.67
N VAL A 21 14.19 31.13 32.89
CA VAL A 21 14.79 30.71 31.63
C VAL A 21 14.54 31.86 30.66
N SER A 22 15.57 32.66 30.45
CA SER A 22 15.58 33.78 29.51
C SER A 22 14.98 33.34 28.17
N PRO A 23 14.11 34.16 27.52
CA PRO A 23 13.76 33.93 26.14
C PRO A 23 15.06 33.92 25.34
N VAL A 24 15.36 32.82 24.65
CA VAL A 24 16.54 32.75 23.80
C VAL A 24 16.36 33.80 22.71
N ASP A 25 17.17 34.85 22.80
CA ASP A 25 17.37 35.82 21.75
C ASP A 25 17.62 35.09 20.42
N ALA A 26 17.05 35.67 19.38
CA ALA A 26 16.99 35.18 18.02
C ALA A 26 18.36 35.13 17.30
N ALA A 27 19.39 34.54 17.90
CA ALA A 27 20.77 34.52 17.38
C ALA A 27 21.18 33.21 16.70
N ALA A 28 20.25 32.28 16.42
CA ALA A 28 20.56 31.01 15.73
C ALA A 28 19.63 30.66 14.56
N ALA A 29 18.76 31.57 14.12
CA ALA A 29 17.99 31.41 12.88
C ALA A 29 18.77 32.03 11.71
N LYS A 30 19.34 31.22 10.81
CA LYS A 30 19.87 31.72 9.53
C LYS A 30 18.67 32.24 8.71
N LYS A 31 18.48 33.57 8.71
CA LYS A 31 17.39 34.35 8.09
C LYS A 31 16.02 34.23 8.79
N ASP A 32 15.84 34.94 9.91
CA ASP A 32 14.54 35.53 10.25
C ASP A 32 14.40 36.79 9.37
N THR A 33 13.69 36.70 8.24
CA THR A 33 13.46 37.86 7.36
C THR A 33 12.26 38.69 7.82
N GLY A 34 11.79 38.51 9.07
CA GLY A 34 10.58 39.13 9.62
C GLY A 34 9.27 38.50 9.10
N ASN A 35 9.28 37.91 7.90
CA ASN A 35 8.12 37.25 7.30
C ASN A 35 8.20 35.72 7.33
N THR A 36 9.38 35.12 7.24
CA THR A 36 9.54 33.65 7.22
C THR A 36 10.54 33.20 8.27
N LEU A 37 10.14 32.26 9.12
CA LEU A 37 11.02 31.60 10.08
C LEU A 37 11.47 30.24 9.52
N THR A 38 12.77 30.04 9.35
CA THR A 38 13.32 28.73 8.96
C THR A 38 13.93 28.05 10.17
N LEU A 39 13.47 26.82 10.45
CA LEU A 39 13.95 25.98 11.55
C LEU A 39 14.84 24.87 11.00
N THR A 40 16.07 24.77 11.50
CA THR A 40 17.02 23.70 11.24
C THR A 40 17.36 22.94 12.52
N ASP A 41 18.15 21.87 12.41
CA ASP A 41 18.70 21.09 13.53
C ASP A 41 19.30 21.95 14.65
N LYS A 42 19.98 23.05 14.29
CA LYS A 42 20.56 24.02 15.23
C LYS A 42 19.53 24.70 16.13
N ASN A 43 18.26 24.73 15.74
CA ASN A 43 17.18 25.31 16.54
C ASN A 43 16.62 24.30 17.54
N VAL A 44 16.91 23.01 17.40
CA VAL A 44 16.41 21.94 18.27
C VAL A 44 17.27 21.86 19.51
N LYS A 45 16.68 22.09 20.68
CA LYS A 45 17.34 21.88 21.98
C LYS A 45 16.58 20.80 22.74
N ASN A 46 17.26 19.70 23.09
CA ASN A 46 16.65 18.55 23.77
C ASN A 46 15.41 17.99 23.05
N GLY A 47 15.44 17.95 21.72
CA GLY A 47 14.30 17.53 20.90
C GLY A 47 13.15 18.54 20.85
N LYS A 48 13.34 19.77 21.33
CA LYS A 48 12.27 20.78 21.42
C LYS A 48 12.64 22.08 20.74
N ILE A 49 11.62 22.73 20.17
CA ILE A 49 11.67 24.09 19.63
C ILE A 49 10.50 24.86 20.25
N THR A 50 10.75 26.06 20.77
CA THR A 50 9.71 26.91 21.36
C THR A 50 9.71 28.29 20.72
N ILE A 51 8.56 28.71 20.21
CA ILE A 51 8.34 30.01 19.58
C ILE A 51 7.18 30.68 20.31
N LYS A 52 7.39 31.91 20.79
CA LYS A 52 6.40 32.65 21.57
C LYS A 52 6.24 34.09 21.08
N ASN A 53 5.02 34.63 21.16
CA ASN A 53 4.72 36.05 21.00
C ASN A 53 5.23 36.65 19.68
N LYS A 54 5.05 35.95 18.57
CA LYS A 54 5.54 36.38 17.25
C LYS A 54 4.52 36.14 16.15
N ASN A 55 4.59 36.96 15.11
CA ASN A 55 3.80 36.82 13.91
C ASN A 55 4.72 36.49 12.74
N TYR A 56 4.33 35.52 11.93
CA TYR A 56 5.04 35.07 10.75
C TYR A 56 4.08 34.93 9.58
N LYS A 57 4.55 35.14 8.36
CA LYS A 57 3.85 34.69 7.16
C LYS A 57 4.01 33.19 6.99
N GLU A 58 5.21 32.66 7.21
CA GLU A 58 5.50 31.23 7.05
C GLU A 58 6.50 30.75 8.11
N ILE A 59 6.35 29.50 8.56
CA ILE A 59 7.38 28.78 9.32
C ILE A 59 7.76 27.55 8.50
N VAL A 60 9.05 27.33 8.27
CA VAL A 60 9.56 26.19 7.48
C VAL A 60 10.46 25.33 8.35
N VAL A 61 10.06 24.11 8.63
CA VAL A 61 10.85 23.08 9.30
C VAL A 61 11.64 22.29 8.27
N LYS A 62 12.97 22.45 8.28
CA LYS A 62 13.87 21.81 7.31
C LYS A 62 14.12 20.35 7.64
N LYS A 63 14.41 19.55 6.61
CA LYS A 63 14.75 18.11 6.70
C LYS A 63 15.93 17.78 7.62
N SER A 64 16.73 18.78 7.99
CA SER A 64 17.77 18.63 9.01
C SER A 64 17.18 18.34 10.39
N VAL A 65 15.97 18.83 10.68
CA VAL A 65 15.21 18.52 11.90
C VAL A 65 14.52 17.18 11.71
N LYS A 66 15.14 16.08 12.17
CA LYS A 66 14.58 14.74 11.96
C LYS A 66 13.42 14.42 12.90
N ASN A 67 13.53 14.82 14.17
CA ASN A 67 12.49 14.65 15.19
C ASN A 67 12.46 15.89 16.10
N ALA A 68 11.30 16.51 16.28
CA ALA A 68 11.16 17.61 17.23
C ALA A 68 9.72 17.84 17.73
N GLU A 69 9.60 18.23 18.99
CA GLU A 69 8.42 18.88 19.56
C GLU A 69 8.49 20.39 19.31
N ILE A 70 7.57 20.92 18.51
CA ILE A 70 7.49 22.34 18.15
C ILE A 70 6.34 22.96 18.92
N SER A 71 6.65 23.86 19.85
CA SER A 71 5.69 24.58 20.69
C SER A 71 5.50 26.01 20.20
N LEU A 72 4.30 26.35 19.74
CA LEU A 72 3.87 27.69 19.32
C LEU A 72 2.91 28.27 20.35
N SER A 73 3.31 29.33 21.06
CA SER A 73 2.44 29.97 22.07
C SER A 73 2.25 31.46 21.78
N ASN A 74 1.00 31.89 21.61
CA ASN A 74 0.67 33.25 21.20
C ASN A 74 1.37 33.62 19.88
N VAL A 75 1.28 32.72 18.89
CA VAL A 75 1.93 32.87 17.57
C VAL A 75 0.86 32.93 16.48
N LYS A 76 1.00 33.87 15.54
CA LYS A 76 0.15 33.93 14.34
C LYS A 76 0.97 33.63 13.10
N VAL A 77 0.62 32.56 12.39
CA VAL A 77 1.19 32.20 11.09
C VAL A 77 0.13 32.40 10.03
N SER A 78 0.20 33.50 9.26
CA SER A 78 -0.87 33.87 8.32
C SER A 78 -0.91 32.97 7.08
N GLY A 79 0.23 32.40 6.67
CA GLY A 79 0.36 31.42 5.60
C GLY A 79 0.44 30.00 6.16
N SER A 80 1.60 29.36 6.01
CA SER A 80 1.78 27.95 6.37
C SER A 80 2.82 27.69 7.45
N VAL A 81 2.62 26.60 8.20
CA VAL A 81 3.73 25.89 8.85
C VAL A 81 4.06 24.68 7.96
N SER A 82 5.21 24.76 7.30
CA SER A 82 5.67 23.84 6.27
C SER A 82 6.70 22.87 6.86
N PHE A 83 6.46 21.56 6.72
CA PHE A 83 7.30 20.49 7.23
C PHE A 83 7.94 19.74 6.05
N GLU A 84 9.28 19.70 6.02
CA GLU A 84 10.03 18.76 5.20
C GLU A 84 10.15 17.39 5.93
N LYS A 85 10.86 16.42 5.34
CA LYS A 85 10.98 15.06 5.88
C LYS A 85 11.40 15.02 7.36
N GLY A 86 10.64 14.32 8.20
CA GLY A 86 10.87 14.15 9.64
C GLY A 86 9.58 13.84 10.40
N ASP A 87 9.71 13.61 11.71
CA ASP A 87 8.61 13.32 12.63
C ASP A 87 8.43 14.45 13.64
N TYR A 88 7.26 15.09 13.66
CA TYR A 88 7.07 16.32 14.44
C TYR A 88 5.83 16.27 15.32
N THR A 89 5.99 16.67 16.58
CA THR A 89 4.84 16.95 17.45
C THR A 89 4.60 18.46 17.52
N LEU A 90 3.45 18.91 17.05
CA LEU A 90 3.06 20.32 17.11
C LEU A 90 2.19 20.59 18.35
N LYS A 91 2.66 21.50 19.22
CA LYS A 91 1.94 22.00 20.38
C LYS A 91 1.55 23.46 20.17
N THR A 92 0.28 23.78 20.37
CA THR A 92 -0.23 25.13 20.12
C THR A 92 -1.06 25.66 21.28
N ALA A 93 -0.85 26.93 21.64
CA ALA A 93 -1.65 27.62 22.64
C ALA A 93 -1.84 29.09 22.25
N LYS A 94 -3.10 29.54 22.08
CA LYS A 94 -3.44 30.86 21.55
C LYS A 94 -2.78 31.12 20.18
N THR A 95 -2.76 30.11 19.32
CA THR A 95 -2.04 30.14 18.05
C THR A 95 -3.01 30.06 16.88
N SER A 96 -2.75 30.80 15.82
CA SER A 96 -3.52 30.72 14.57
C SER A 96 -2.59 30.39 13.42
N VAL A 97 -2.92 29.37 12.65
CA VAL A 97 -2.14 28.93 11.49
C VAL A 97 -3.08 28.88 10.27
N GLY A 98 -2.66 29.47 9.16
CA GLY A 98 -3.43 29.44 7.91
C GLY A 98 -3.53 28.03 7.33
N SER A 99 -2.41 27.31 7.26
CA SER A 99 -2.37 25.88 6.89
C SER A 99 -1.17 25.14 7.47
N LEU A 100 -1.28 23.83 7.65
CA LEU A 100 -0.12 22.94 7.78
C LEU A 100 0.26 22.44 6.39
N SER A 101 1.56 22.29 6.12
CA SER A 101 2.02 21.87 4.80
C SER A 101 3.05 20.74 4.85
N MET A 102 2.80 19.66 4.12
CA MET A 102 3.74 18.55 3.92
C MET A 102 4.47 18.74 2.59
N VAL A 103 5.79 18.88 2.65
CA VAL A 103 6.58 19.38 1.51
C VAL A 103 7.33 18.25 0.79
N GLN A 104 7.67 17.17 1.49
CA GLN A 104 8.49 16.07 0.97
C GLN A 104 7.97 14.70 1.45
N LYS A 105 8.55 13.61 0.94
CA LYS A 105 8.25 12.24 1.41
C LYS A 105 8.70 12.03 2.85
N GLY A 106 7.83 11.44 3.66
CA GLY A 106 8.04 11.17 5.09
C GLY A 106 7.93 12.41 5.96
N SER A 107 6.98 13.31 5.69
CA SER A 107 6.70 14.48 6.55
C SER A 107 5.56 14.14 7.51
N ASN A 108 5.88 13.63 8.70
CA ASN A 108 4.91 13.13 9.67
C ASN A 108 4.64 14.15 10.76
N ILE A 109 3.37 14.43 11.04
CA ILE A 109 2.94 15.52 11.91
C ILE A 109 1.89 15.00 12.90
N THR A 110 2.18 15.09 14.19
CA THR A 110 1.23 14.83 15.27
C THR A 110 0.80 16.14 15.90
N LEU A 111 -0.51 16.43 15.92
CA LEU A 111 -1.04 17.57 16.67
C LEU A 111 -1.33 17.13 18.11
N ASP A 112 -0.65 17.73 19.08
CA ASP A 112 -0.82 17.37 20.50
C ASP A 112 -2.29 17.50 20.95
N LYS A 113 -2.79 16.56 21.76
CA LYS A 113 -4.20 16.53 22.24
C LYS A 113 -4.64 17.83 22.93
N LYS A 114 -3.73 18.57 23.56
CA LYS A 114 -4.01 19.82 24.29
C LYS A 114 -3.89 21.08 23.42
N SER A 115 -3.51 20.93 22.15
CA SER A 115 -3.37 22.03 21.22
C SER A 115 -4.68 22.79 20.99
N ASP A 116 -4.63 24.13 20.99
CA ASP A 116 -5.81 24.96 20.72
C ASP A 116 -6.29 24.87 19.26
N LEU A 117 -5.42 24.44 18.35
CA LEU A 117 -5.79 24.13 16.97
C LEU A 117 -6.81 22.97 16.86
N ASN A 118 -6.90 22.07 17.85
CA ASN A 118 -7.88 20.97 17.84
C ASN A 118 -9.34 21.43 17.77
N GLN A 119 -9.58 22.68 18.18
CA GLN A 119 -10.90 23.31 18.23
C GLN A 119 -11.10 24.37 17.13
N LYS A 120 -10.21 24.45 16.15
CA LYS A 120 -10.27 25.40 15.02
C LYS A 120 -10.36 24.65 13.70
N LYS A 121 -10.76 25.33 12.63
CA LYS A 121 -10.68 24.76 11.28
C LYS A 121 -9.21 24.68 10.84
N LEU A 122 -8.83 23.57 10.22
CA LEU A 122 -7.49 23.30 9.74
C LEU A 122 -7.51 23.15 8.22
N VAL A 123 -6.48 23.70 7.57
CA VAL A 123 -6.21 23.45 6.16
C VAL A 123 -4.89 22.70 6.07
N VAL A 124 -4.86 21.59 5.36
CA VAL A 124 -3.68 20.76 5.17
C VAL A 124 -3.33 20.76 3.69
N LYS A 125 -2.12 21.23 3.37
CA LYS A 125 -1.62 21.32 2.00
C LYS A 125 -0.50 20.32 1.79
N VAL A 126 -0.63 19.47 0.80
CA VAL A 126 0.36 18.42 0.50
C VAL A 126 0.96 18.72 -0.86
N LYS A 127 2.28 18.90 -0.93
CA LYS A 127 2.95 19.14 -2.22
C LYS A 127 2.91 17.89 -3.11
N GLY A 128 3.11 18.10 -4.41
CA GLY A 128 3.17 16.99 -5.37
C GLY A 128 4.29 16.00 -5.01
N SER A 129 4.00 14.71 -5.12
CA SER A 129 4.88 13.59 -4.75
C SER A 129 5.30 13.54 -3.27
N ALA A 130 4.75 14.40 -2.41
CA ALA A 130 5.00 14.34 -0.97
C ALA A 130 4.16 13.22 -0.33
N THR A 131 4.71 12.62 0.72
CA THR A 131 4.04 11.59 1.51
C THR A 131 4.23 11.84 2.99
N GLY A 132 3.30 11.39 3.81
CA GLY A 132 3.41 11.54 5.26
C GLY A 132 2.13 11.21 6.00
N GLU A 133 2.22 11.25 7.31
CA GLU A 133 1.12 10.99 8.22
C GLU A 133 0.71 12.26 8.98
N LEU A 134 -0.59 12.47 9.15
CA LEU A 134 -1.14 13.51 10.02
C LEU A 134 -1.96 12.84 11.13
N GLU A 135 -1.49 12.94 12.37
CA GLU A 135 -2.21 12.43 13.52
C GLU A 135 -2.96 13.56 14.24
N LEU A 136 -4.26 13.39 14.40
CA LEU A 136 -5.19 14.34 15.02
C LEU A 136 -5.94 13.70 16.20
N PRO A 137 -5.23 13.39 17.31
CA PRO A 137 -5.76 12.58 18.41
C PRO A 137 -6.87 13.25 19.24
N GLY A 138 -7.08 14.57 19.13
CA GLY A 138 -8.10 15.30 19.90
C GLY A 138 -8.90 16.30 19.05
N TYR A 139 -8.91 16.14 17.73
CA TYR A 139 -9.43 17.14 16.80
C TYR A 139 -10.94 16.96 16.57
N THR A 140 -11.71 18.04 16.67
CA THR A 140 -13.20 17.97 16.66
C THR A 140 -13.86 18.77 15.55
N LYS A 141 -13.07 19.44 14.71
CA LYS A 141 -13.56 20.40 13.70
C LYS A 141 -13.36 19.89 12.27
N LYS A 142 -13.48 20.80 11.29
CA LYS A 142 -13.29 20.53 9.87
C LYS A 142 -11.81 20.59 9.49
N VAL A 143 -11.35 19.61 8.71
CA VAL A 143 -10.03 19.57 8.04
C VAL A 143 -10.25 19.65 6.54
N ASP A 144 -9.77 20.72 5.91
CA ASP A 144 -9.78 20.87 4.46
C ASP A 144 -8.42 20.38 3.90
N PHE A 145 -8.43 19.42 2.98
CA PHE A 145 -7.24 18.92 2.29
C PHE A 145 -7.08 19.56 0.90
N GLU A 146 -5.85 19.97 0.61
CA GLU A 146 -5.35 20.34 -0.71
C GLU A 146 -4.17 19.42 -1.08
N LEU A 147 -4.45 18.40 -1.88
CA LEU A 147 -3.52 17.35 -2.28
C LEU A 147 -2.88 17.66 -3.64
N GLY A 148 -1.54 17.59 -3.70
CA GLY A 148 -0.76 17.70 -4.93
C GLY A 148 -0.84 16.43 -5.80
N GLN A 149 -0.36 16.52 -7.04
CA GLN A 149 -0.28 15.34 -7.91
C GLN A 149 0.64 14.28 -7.29
N LYS A 150 0.27 13.00 -7.37
CA LYS A 150 1.04 11.87 -6.83
C LYS A 150 1.33 11.95 -5.32
N SER A 151 0.61 12.79 -4.56
CA SER A 151 0.75 12.83 -3.11
C SER A 151 0.09 11.61 -2.47
N ASP A 152 0.62 11.14 -1.35
CA ASP A 152 0.07 9.99 -0.61
C ASP A 152 0.12 10.26 0.90
N VAL A 153 -1.03 10.46 1.53
CA VAL A 153 -1.12 10.91 2.92
C VAL A 153 -2.09 10.07 3.71
N SER A 154 -1.67 9.70 4.92
CA SER A 154 -2.51 9.07 5.93
C SER A 154 -2.97 10.10 6.95
N LEU A 155 -4.26 10.12 7.26
CA LEU A 155 -4.86 10.86 8.34
C LEU A 155 -5.31 9.88 9.42
N LEU A 156 -4.76 10.01 10.62
CA LEU A 156 -5.18 9.26 11.80
C LEU A 156 -6.00 10.16 12.71
N ILE A 157 -7.26 9.77 12.98
CA ILE A 157 -8.16 10.54 13.86
C ILE A 157 -8.36 9.82 15.19
N GLY A 158 -8.46 10.60 16.28
CA GLY A 158 -8.80 10.06 17.60
C GLY A 158 -10.29 9.70 17.76
N THR A 159 -10.70 9.52 19.01
CA THR A 159 -12.03 9.02 19.42
C THR A 159 -13.18 10.03 19.29
N GLU A 160 -12.90 11.26 18.85
CA GLU A 160 -13.88 12.32 18.78
C GLU A 160 -14.74 12.24 17.51
N ASN A 161 -16.00 11.80 17.65
CA ASN A 161 -16.98 11.64 16.56
C ASN A 161 -17.44 12.93 15.85
N LYS A 162 -16.73 14.04 16.02
CA LYS A 162 -17.11 15.39 15.56
C LYS A 162 -16.30 15.87 14.36
N ALA A 163 -15.13 15.27 14.12
CA ALA A 163 -14.23 15.66 13.05
C ALA A 163 -14.91 15.51 11.67
N GLN A 164 -14.60 16.43 10.76
CA GLN A 164 -15.09 16.41 9.38
C GLN A 164 -13.91 16.57 8.43
N VAL A 165 -13.87 15.78 7.36
CA VAL A 165 -12.80 15.84 6.35
C VAL A 165 -13.39 16.31 5.03
N VAL A 166 -12.73 17.27 4.38
CA VAL A 166 -13.12 17.72 3.04
C VAL A 166 -11.94 17.78 2.11
N VAL A 167 -12.02 17.11 0.96
CA VAL A 167 -11.00 17.14 -0.08
C VAL A 167 -11.38 18.21 -1.11
N LYS A 168 -10.79 19.40 -0.96
CA LYS A 168 -11.12 20.59 -1.78
C LYS A 168 -10.31 20.71 -3.04
N LYS A 169 -9.08 20.22 -3.01
CA LYS A 169 -8.17 20.19 -4.15
C LYS A 169 -7.44 18.86 -4.14
N SER A 170 -7.43 18.17 -5.26
CA SER A 170 -6.77 16.89 -5.43
C SER A 170 -6.73 16.54 -6.91
N TYR A 171 -5.99 15.47 -7.23
CA TYR A 171 -5.88 14.90 -8.57
C TYR A 171 -6.21 13.42 -8.50
N THR A 172 -6.52 12.80 -9.64
CA THR A 172 -6.74 11.35 -9.73
C THR A 172 -5.53 10.51 -9.27
N THR A 173 -4.34 11.11 -9.23
CA THR A 173 -3.10 10.49 -8.72
C THR A 173 -2.84 10.76 -7.24
N SER A 174 -3.65 11.61 -6.61
CA SER A 174 -3.56 11.89 -5.17
C SER A 174 -4.23 10.77 -4.39
N LYS A 175 -3.59 10.33 -3.32
CA LYS A 175 -4.10 9.33 -2.39
C LYS A 175 -4.33 9.94 -1.00
N LEU A 176 -5.42 9.54 -0.36
CA LEU A 176 -5.74 9.90 1.02
C LEU A 176 -6.28 8.66 1.74
N THR A 177 -5.58 8.23 2.78
CA THR A 177 -6.08 7.20 3.71
C THR A 177 -6.59 7.89 4.97
N VAL A 178 -7.79 7.51 5.44
CA VAL A 178 -8.34 8.01 6.71
C VAL A 178 -8.65 6.82 7.60
N ALA A 179 -7.97 6.74 8.74
CA ALA A 179 -8.11 5.66 9.70
C ALA A 179 -8.27 6.19 11.13
N GLY A 180 -8.81 5.33 12.00
CA GLY A 180 -8.87 5.57 13.43
C GLY A 180 -7.52 5.30 14.09
N MET A 181 -7.18 6.06 15.14
CA MET A 181 -6.06 5.72 16.03
C MET A 181 -6.40 4.53 16.95
N ASP A 182 -7.69 4.25 17.13
CA ASP A 182 -8.22 3.09 17.84
C ASP A 182 -9.62 2.73 17.30
N GLU A 183 -10.16 1.58 17.72
CA GLU A 183 -11.44 1.04 17.25
C GLU A 183 -12.66 1.92 17.62
N SER A 184 -12.52 2.85 18.57
CA SER A 184 -13.59 3.75 18.98
C SER A 184 -13.62 5.06 18.19
N ALA A 185 -12.62 5.30 17.35
CA ALA A 185 -12.57 6.45 16.47
C ALA A 185 -13.72 6.43 15.46
N LYS A 186 -14.36 7.59 15.28
CA LYS A 186 -15.44 7.78 14.31
C LYS A 186 -15.28 9.13 13.61
N LEU A 187 -15.57 9.17 12.31
CA LEU A 187 -15.59 10.41 11.54
C LEU A 187 -17.04 10.86 11.32
N LYS A 188 -17.35 12.13 11.61
CA LYS A 188 -18.72 12.65 11.43
C LYS A 188 -19.12 12.64 9.97
N SER A 189 -18.26 13.19 9.11
CA SER A 189 -18.52 13.27 7.68
C SER A 189 -17.24 13.45 6.87
N MET A 190 -17.28 12.97 5.63
CA MET A 190 -16.26 13.14 4.61
C MET A 190 -16.90 13.69 3.34
N GLU A 191 -16.39 14.80 2.82
CA GLU A 191 -16.84 15.38 1.55
C GLU A 191 -15.71 15.41 0.52
N ILE A 192 -15.94 14.83 -0.65
CA ILE A 192 -14.98 14.77 -1.75
C ILE A 192 -15.45 15.71 -2.85
N GLU A 193 -14.80 16.87 -2.98
CA GLU A 193 -15.14 17.89 -3.99
C GLU A 193 -14.34 17.72 -5.30
N LYS A 194 -13.19 17.04 -5.25
CA LYS A 194 -12.29 16.82 -6.39
C LYS A 194 -11.86 15.35 -6.51
N PRO A 195 -11.42 14.89 -7.70
CA PRO A 195 -10.98 13.51 -7.90
C PRO A 195 -9.82 13.15 -6.98
N VAL A 196 -9.91 12.02 -6.29
CA VAL A 196 -8.90 11.48 -5.37
C VAL A 196 -9.08 9.96 -5.28
N MET A 197 -8.02 9.23 -4.99
CA MET A 197 -8.11 7.86 -4.51
C MET A 197 -8.16 7.88 -2.98
N ALA A 198 -9.34 7.66 -2.40
CA ALA A 198 -9.53 7.69 -0.94
C ALA A 198 -9.76 6.29 -0.39
N THR A 199 -9.07 5.93 0.69
CA THR A 199 -9.34 4.73 1.49
C THR A 199 -9.84 5.17 2.86
N VAL A 200 -10.97 4.64 3.31
CA VAL A 200 -11.59 4.97 4.60
C VAL A 200 -11.69 3.71 5.43
N GLU A 201 -10.97 3.69 6.54
CA GLU A 201 -10.82 2.57 7.48
C GLU A 201 -11.33 2.95 8.89
N VAL A 202 -12.28 3.88 8.93
CA VAL A 202 -12.91 4.35 10.16
C VAL A 202 -14.41 4.51 9.93
N ASP A 203 -15.21 4.22 10.95
CA ASP A 203 -16.66 4.41 10.91
C ASP A 203 -17.01 5.85 10.50
N LEU A 204 -17.88 5.97 9.50
CA LEU A 204 -18.20 7.26 8.88
C LEU A 204 -19.69 7.59 9.00
N GLY A 205 -20.02 8.75 9.58
CA GLY A 205 -21.40 9.20 9.63
C GLY A 205 -21.99 9.53 8.25
N THR A 206 -21.30 10.34 7.44
CA THR A 206 -21.80 10.68 6.09
C THR A 206 -20.66 10.85 5.10
N LEU A 207 -20.71 10.10 4.00
CA LEU A 207 -19.89 10.31 2.81
C LEU A 207 -20.67 11.13 1.78
N LYS A 208 -20.09 12.23 1.32
CA LYS A 208 -20.64 13.03 0.22
C LYS A 208 -19.61 13.17 -0.89
N VAL A 209 -20.00 12.85 -2.11
CA VAL A 209 -19.17 13.01 -3.30
C VAL A 209 -19.84 13.98 -4.25
N ALA A 210 -19.17 15.11 -4.50
CA ALA A 210 -19.71 16.17 -5.35
C ALA A 210 -19.61 15.80 -6.84
N LYS A 211 -20.48 16.41 -7.67
CA LYS A 211 -20.45 16.31 -9.15
C LYS A 211 -19.05 16.54 -9.76
N THR A 212 -18.27 17.43 -9.16
CA THR A 212 -16.93 17.79 -9.61
C THR A 212 -15.86 16.73 -9.31
N ALA A 213 -16.22 15.62 -8.65
CA ALA A 213 -15.33 14.53 -8.27
C ALA A 213 -15.55 13.23 -9.08
N LYS A 214 -16.07 13.31 -10.32
CA LYS A 214 -16.46 12.15 -11.15
C LYS A 214 -15.42 11.04 -11.36
N LYS A 215 -14.13 11.35 -11.22
CA LYS A 215 -13.03 10.37 -11.32
C LYS A 215 -12.44 9.97 -9.96
N ALA A 216 -13.16 10.21 -8.87
CA ALA A 216 -12.74 9.73 -7.56
C ALA A 216 -12.97 8.22 -7.45
N VAL A 217 -12.08 7.55 -6.74
CA VAL A 217 -12.21 6.14 -6.36
C VAL A 217 -12.17 6.11 -4.84
N ILE A 218 -13.22 5.59 -4.22
CA ILE A 218 -13.36 5.56 -2.76
C ILE A 218 -13.50 4.10 -2.34
N ILE A 219 -12.60 3.66 -1.46
CA ILE A 219 -12.60 2.32 -0.87
C ILE A 219 -13.05 2.48 0.58
N LEU A 220 -14.20 1.91 0.91
CA LEU A 220 -14.76 1.89 2.26
C LEU A 220 -14.48 0.51 2.88
N ASN A 221 -13.54 0.47 3.82
CA ASN A 221 -13.20 -0.70 4.63
C ASN A 221 -13.97 -0.73 5.96
N SER A 222 -14.74 0.31 6.26
CA SER A 222 -15.58 0.46 7.47
C SER A 222 -16.98 0.96 7.10
N GLU A 223 -17.91 0.92 8.06
CA GLU A 223 -19.31 1.26 7.83
C GLU A 223 -19.52 2.76 7.60
N ALA A 224 -20.43 3.10 6.67
CA ALA A 224 -20.84 4.49 6.41
C ALA A 224 -22.37 4.62 6.54
N ASN A 225 -22.86 5.42 7.50
CA ASN A 225 -24.31 5.50 7.78
C ASN A 225 -25.10 6.10 6.61
N LYS A 226 -24.48 7.02 5.86
CA LYS A 226 -25.12 7.69 4.72
C LYS A 226 -24.12 7.97 3.62
N ILE A 227 -24.47 7.62 2.38
CA ILE A 227 -23.67 7.91 1.19
C ILE A 227 -24.47 8.75 0.20
N GLN A 228 -23.88 9.85 -0.24
CA GLN A 228 -24.43 10.77 -1.24
C GLN A 228 -23.45 10.89 -2.40
N ASN A 229 -23.57 10.02 -3.40
CA ASN A 229 -22.67 9.99 -4.55
C ASN A 229 -23.24 10.76 -5.75
N THR A 230 -23.25 12.10 -5.67
CA THR A 230 -23.70 12.94 -6.80
C THR A 230 -22.67 13.01 -7.93
N GLY A 231 -21.43 12.57 -7.67
CA GLY A 231 -20.32 12.58 -8.60
C GLY A 231 -20.27 11.42 -9.58
N GLU A 232 -21.06 10.36 -9.38
CA GLU A 232 -20.86 9.07 -10.07
C GLU A 232 -19.45 8.50 -9.85
N ALA A 233 -18.85 8.79 -8.69
CA ALA A 233 -17.54 8.24 -8.34
C ALA A 233 -17.65 6.73 -8.10
N GLU A 234 -16.55 6.01 -8.33
CA GLU A 234 -16.47 4.59 -8.01
C GLU A 234 -16.35 4.43 -6.49
N ILE A 235 -17.34 3.81 -5.86
CA ILE A 235 -17.33 3.50 -4.42
C ILE A 235 -17.31 1.99 -4.27
N LYS A 236 -16.21 1.46 -3.73
CA LYS A 236 -16.05 0.04 -3.38
C LYS A 236 -16.29 -0.10 -1.88
N GLN A 237 -17.33 -0.83 -1.51
CA GLN A 237 -17.52 -1.26 -0.13
C GLN A 237 -16.99 -2.68 0.00
N LYS A 238 -16.24 -2.95 1.06
CA LYS A 238 -15.97 -4.33 1.47
C LYS A 238 -17.26 -4.89 2.06
N GLU A 239 -18.12 -5.45 1.21
CA GLU A 239 -19.36 -6.07 1.65
C GLU A 239 -19.04 -7.25 2.59
N LYS A 240 -19.60 -7.20 3.80
CA LYS A 240 -20.00 -8.41 4.53
C LYS A 240 -21.09 -9.09 3.70
N GLU A 241 -20.71 -9.86 2.70
CA GLU A 241 -21.65 -10.62 1.85
C GLU A 241 -22.37 -11.77 2.60
N GLU A 242 -22.14 -11.95 3.90
CA GLU A 242 -22.70 -13.07 4.67
C GLU A 242 -24.09 -12.78 5.30
N GLU A 243 -24.44 -11.54 5.67
CA GLU A 243 -25.72 -11.31 6.40
C GLU A 243 -26.94 -11.09 5.48
N LYS A 244 -26.78 -10.56 4.27
CA LYS A 244 -27.91 -10.35 3.34
C LYS A 244 -28.30 -11.58 2.52
N LYS A 245 -27.44 -12.60 2.42
CA LYS A 245 -27.77 -13.88 1.78
C LYS A 245 -28.48 -14.85 2.73
N GLU A 246 -28.41 -14.62 4.05
CA GLU A 246 -29.05 -15.49 5.05
C GLU A 246 -30.52 -15.10 5.34
N GLU A 247 -30.90 -13.82 5.20
CA GLU A 247 -32.30 -13.41 5.33
C GLU A 247 -33.16 -13.78 4.11
N THR A 248 -32.64 -13.64 2.88
CA THR A 248 -33.38 -14.03 1.68
C THR A 248 -33.52 -15.55 1.54
N LYS A 249 -32.53 -16.33 2.02
CA LYS A 249 -32.64 -17.80 2.07
C LYS A 249 -33.64 -18.29 3.13
N LYS A 250 -33.76 -17.63 4.28
CA LYS A 250 -34.74 -18.00 5.32
C LYS A 250 -36.19 -17.64 4.93
N GLU A 251 -36.42 -16.69 4.02
CA GLU A 251 -37.75 -16.40 3.47
C GLU A 251 -38.13 -17.30 2.28
N GLU A 252 -37.18 -17.76 1.47
CA GLU A 252 -37.45 -18.72 0.38
C GLU A 252 -37.63 -20.16 0.90
N GLU A 253 -36.87 -20.60 1.91
CA GLU A 253 -37.03 -21.94 2.51
C GLU A 253 -38.37 -22.13 3.23
N LYS A 254 -39.02 -21.05 3.71
CA LYS A 254 -40.38 -21.14 4.30
C LYS A 254 -41.52 -21.18 3.28
N LYS A 255 -41.25 -20.96 1.98
CA LYS A 255 -42.24 -21.06 0.91
C LYS A 255 -42.15 -22.35 0.08
N GLU A 256 -41.02 -23.07 0.12
CA GLU A 256 -40.86 -24.36 -0.55
C GLU A 256 -41.23 -25.59 0.31
N GLU A 257 -41.28 -25.46 1.64
CA GLU A 257 -41.66 -26.57 2.53
C GLU A 257 -43.17 -26.88 2.54
N ASN A 258 -43.99 -26.09 1.83
CA ASN A 258 -45.45 -26.26 1.75
C ASN A 258 -45.96 -26.71 0.37
N LYS A 259 -45.08 -27.26 -0.50
CA LYS A 259 -45.49 -27.62 -1.88
C LYS A 259 -45.08 -29.01 -2.39
N ASN A 260 -44.52 -29.89 -1.56
CA ASN A 260 -44.14 -31.24 -1.99
C ASN A 260 -44.68 -32.34 -1.07
N THR A 261 -46.01 -32.54 -1.09
CA THR A 261 -46.60 -33.85 -0.81
C THR A 261 -47.98 -33.94 -1.45
N ALA A 262 -48.07 -34.56 -2.64
CA ALA A 262 -49.14 -35.46 -3.08
C ALA A 262 -49.23 -35.50 -4.62
N GLY A 263 -48.81 -36.63 -5.19
CA GLY A 263 -49.11 -37.04 -6.55
C GLY A 263 -49.25 -38.56 -6.58
N GLY A 264 -50.47 -39.06 -6.36
CA GLY A 264 -50.82 -40.47 -6.43
C GLY A 264 -52.30 -40.66 -6.10
N GLY A 265 -53.11 -40.84 -7.13
CA GLY A 265 -54.58 -40.72 -7.07
C GLY A 265 -55.35 -42.00 -6.75
N SER A 266 -56.69 -41.80 -6.78
CA SER A 266 -57.80 -42.77 -6.74
C SER A 266 -58.03 -43.45 -5.38
N SER A 267 -59.23 -43.53 -4.81
CA SER A 267 -60.60 -43.41 -5.31
C SER A 267 -61.58 -43.41 -4.12
N SER A 268 -62.79 -42.89 -4.38
CA SER A 268 -64.09 -43.24 -3.77
C SER A 268 -64.36 -43.02 -2.27
N GLY A 269 -65.53 -42.41 -2.01
CA GLY A 269 -66.39 -42.78 -0.89
C GLY A 269 -66.76 -41.63 0.04
N GLY A 270 -68.04 -41.26 0.06
CA GLY A 270 -68.60 -40.17 0.87
C GLY A 270 -68.84 -40.53 2.34
N GLY A 271 -69.53 -39.64 3.06
CA GLY A 271 -70.18 -40.00 4.32
C GLY A 271 -70.01 -39.01 5.46
N SER A 272 -71.02 -38.16 5.58
CA SER A 272 -71.62 -37.53 6.76
C SER A 272 -71.25 -37.99 8.18
N SER A 273 -71.33 -37.01 9.09
CA SER A 273 -72.04 -37.03 10.41
C SER A 273 -71.34 -37.52 11.71
N SER A 274 -71.36 -36.60 12.70
CA SER A 274 -71.73 -36.74 14.13
C SER A 274 -71.18 -37.85 15.05
N GLY A 275 -70.84 -37.46 16.29
CA GLY A 275 -71.10 -38.27 17.49
C GLY A 275 -70.10 -38.10 18.64
N GLY A 276 -70.63 -38.01 19.88
CA GLY A 276 -69.93 -37.88 21.18
C GLY A 276 -68.96 -39.01 21.53
N GLY A 277 -68.31 -39.06 22.69
CA GLY A 277 -68.47 -38.42 23.99
C GLY A 277 -67.79 -39.31 25.06
N SER A 278 -67.42 -38.72 26.21
CA SER A 278 -67.20 -39.37 27.53
C SER A 278 -65.92 -40.25 27.69
N SER A 279 -65.16 -40.30 28.80
CA SER A 279 -65.31 -39.81 30.18
C SER A 279 -64.02 -40.05 31.01
N SER A 280 -63.88 -39.26 32.10
CA SER A 280 -63.23 -39.54 33.43
C SER A 280 -61.72 -39.82 33.47
N SER A 281 -60.88 -39.28 34.36
CA SER A 281 -60.97 -38.87 35.79
C SER A 281 -59.61 -38.24 36.17
N GLY A 282 -59.33 -37.42 37.20
CA GLY A 282 -60.03 -36.81 38.32
C GLY A 282 -59.01 -36.09 39.27
N GLY A 283 -59.46 -35.10 40.05
CA GLY A 283 -58.81 -34.48 41.25
C GLY A 283 -57.92 -33.24 40.99
N SER A 284 -58.26 -31.97 41.29
CA SER A 284 -58.67 -31.27 42.54
C SER A 284 -57.57 -31.30 43.63
N SER A 285 -57.11 -30.21 44.30
CA SER A 285 -57.63 -28.84 44.46
C SER A 285 -56.66 -27.90 45.24
N SER A 286 -56.78 -26.60 44.96
CA SER A 286 -56.89 -25.42 45.86
C SER A 286 -55.71 -24.76 46.63
N GLY A 287 -55.69 -23.41 46.50
CA GLY A 287 -55.20 -22.39 47.46
C GLY A 287 -53.93 -21.65 46.98
N GLY A 288 -53.85 -20.35 46.69
CA GLY A 288 -54.64 -19.17 47.08
C GLY A 288 -53.78 -18.22 47.93
N GLY A 289 -53.51 -16.99 47.47
CA GLY A 289 -53.21 -15.84 48.35
C GLY A 289 -51.81 -15.19 48.31
N SER A 290 -51.73 -14.08 47.56
CA SER A 290 -51.34 -12.71 47.98
C SER A 290 -50.08 -12.40 48.85
N SER A 291 -49.30 -11.45 48.29
CA SER A 291 -48.75 -10.21 48.89
C SER A 291 -47.63 -10.24 49.96
N SER A 292 -46.49 -9.68 49.53
CA SER A 292 -45.64 -8.64 50.15
C SER A 292 -45.08 -8.77 51.58
N SER A 293 -43.79 -8.44 51.65
CA SER A 293 -43.01 -7.79 52.75
C SER A 293 -42.01 -8.66 53.52
N GLY A 294 -40.83 -8.06 53.76
CA GLY A 294 -39.62 -8.63 54.40
C GLY A 294 -38.50 -8.81 53.37
N GLY A 295 -37.44 -8.00 53.28
CA GLY A 295 -36.59 -7.48 54.35
C GLY A 295 -35.41 -8.44 54.55
N SER A 296 -34.22 -8.11 54.03
CA SER A 296 -32.89 -8.31 54.67
C SER A 296 -31.72 -8.37 53.68
N SER A 297 -30.60 -7.82 54.16
CA SER A 297 -29.21 -8.29 54.04
C SER A 297 -28.52 -8.34 52.67
N SER A 298 -27.55 -7.43 52.53
CA SER A 298 -26.13 -7.73 52.28
C SER A 298 -25.75 -9.21 52.05
N GLY A 299 -25.19 -9.50 50.89
CA GLY A 299 -24.49 -10.75 50.60
C GLY A 299 -23.89 -10.69 49.20
N GLY A 300 -22.58 -10.48 49.12
CA GLY A 300 -21.83 -10.60 47.87
C GLY A 300 -21.99 -12.00 47.29
N GLY A 301 -22.22 -12.06 45.98
CA GLY A 301 -22.33 -13.32 45.26
C GLY A 301 -20.99 -14.07 45.26
N ASP A 302 -20.89 -15.06 46.13
CA ASP A 302 -19.88 -16.11 46.09
C ASP A 302 -20.08 -16.97 44.84
N TYR A 303 -19.05 -17.02 43.99
CA TYR A 303 -18.90 -18.13 43.06
C TYR A 303 -18.48 -19.33 43.89
N ASN A 304 -19.39 -20.29 44.04
CA ASN A 304 -19.15 -21.54 44.76
C ASN A 304 -18.15 -22.41 43.97
N VAL A 305 -16.86 -22.10 44.10
CA VAL A 305 -15.76 -22.98 43.68
C VAL A 305 -15.61 -24.02 44.80
N PRO A 306 -15.71 -25.34 44.53
CA PRO A 306 -15.47 -26.34 45.56
C PRO A 306 -14.12 -26.10 46.22
N VAL A 307 -14.12 -25.91 47.54
CA VAL A 307 -12.91 -25.69 48.33
C VAL A 307 -12.16 -27.02 48.43
N PHE A 308 -11.31 -27.30 47.45
CA PHE A 308 -10.39 -28.44 47.49
C PHE A 308 -9.33 -28.21 48.57
N SER A 309 -9.00 -29.26 49.31
CA SER A 309 -7.83 -29.29 50.17
C SER A 309 -6.55 -29.15 49.33
N GLU A 310 -5.47 -28.63 49.92
CA GLU A 310 -4.17 -28.51 49.22
C GLU A 310 -3.66 -29.86 48.68
N LYS A 311 -3.99 -30.97 49.36
CA LYS A 311 -3.66 -32.32 48.90
C LYS A 311 -4.42 -32.72 47.63
N GLU A 312 -5.70 -32.34 47.52
CA GLU A 312 -6.50 -32.59 46.33
C GLU A 312 -6.05 -31.71 45.16
N LYS A 313 -5.76 -30.43 45.41
CA LYS A 313 -5.19 -29.53 44.39
C LYS A 313 -3.87 -30.06 43.83
N GLN A 314 -2.99 -30.57 44.70
CA GLN A 314 -1.73 -31.19 44.30
C GLN A 314 -1.95 -32.45 43.45
N ALA A 315 -2.90 -33.32 43.83
CA ALA A 315 -3.21 -34.53 43.07
C ALA A 315 -3.75 -34.21 41.66
N ILE A 316 -4.60 -33.19 41.54
CA ILE A 316 -5.09 -32.70 40.24
C ILE A 316 -3.93 -32.15 39.40
N ALA A 317 -3.05 -31.34 40.00
CA ALA A 317 -1.88 -30.80 39.32
C ALA A 317 -0.93 -31.92 38.84
N ASP A 318 -0.70 -32.96 39.63
CA ASP A 318 0.17 -34.08 39.23
C ASP A 318 -0.47 -34.94 38.13
N SER A 319 -1.79 -35.11 38.15
CA SER A 319 -2.54 -35.71 37.03
C SER A 319 -2.37 -34.90 35.75
N PHE A 320 -2.47 -33.56 35.83
CA PHE A 320 -2.23 -32.67 34.70
C PHE A 320 -0.82 -32.84 34.13
N LYS A 321 0.21 -32.86 34.98
CA LYS A 321 1.61 -33.04 34.57
C LYS A 321 1.83 -34.38 33.87
N ALA A 322 1.33 -35.46 34.46
CA ALA A 322 1.44 -36.80 33.90
C ALA A 322 0.78 -36.88 32.51
N LYS A 323 -0.34 -36.18 32.33
CA LYS A 323 -1.04 -36.13 31.04
C LYS A 323 -0.34 -35.22 30.03
N ALA A 324 0.13 -34.04 30.44
CA ALA A 324 0.87 -33.10 29.60
C ALA A 324 2.22 -33.68 29.13
N ALA A 325 2.82 -34.60 29.89
CA ALA A 325 4.00 -35.34 29.48
C ALA A 325 3.77 -36.23 28.24
N LYS A 326 2.51 -36.61 27.95
CA LYS A 326 2.14 -37.36 26.75
C LYS A 326 2.04 -36.47 25.49
N ILE A 327 2.13 -35.15 25.64
CA ILE A 327 2.27 -34.24 24.50
C ILE A 327 3.70 -34.37 23.97
N VAL A 328 3.83 -35.19 22.94
CA VAL A 328 5.05 -35.47 22.17
C VAL A 328 4.83 -35.08 20.71
N GLN A 329 5.88 -35.11 19.89
CA GLN A 329 5.77 -34.83 18.45
C GLN A 329 5.03 -35.95 17.70
N ASN A 330 4.46 -35.62 16.55
CA ASN A 330 3.78 -36.52 15.61
C ASN A 330 2.47 -37.13 16.12
N LEU A 331 1.76 -36.47 17.04
CA LEU A 331 0.41 -36.87 17.43
C LEU A 331 -0.56 -36.71 16.25
N THR A 332 -1.49 -37.64 16.07
CA THR A 332 -2.60 -37.44 15.13
C THR A 332 -3.53 -36.33 15.64
N TYR A 333 -4.31 -35.74 14.74
CA TYR A 333 -5.27 -34.70 15.11
C TYR A 333 -6.25 -35.16 16.21
N GLU A 334 -6.79 -36.37 16.10
CA GLU A 334 -7.75 -36.91 17.08
C GLU A 334 -7.09 -37.20 18.44
N GLU A 335 -5.87 -37.72 18.45
CA GLU A 335 -5.10 -37.90 19.69
C GLU A 335 -4.81 -36.55 20.37
N GLY A 336 -4.36 -35.56 19.61
CA GLY A 336 -4.10 -34.22 20.11
C GLY A 336 -5.36 -33.55 20.67
N LYS A 337 -6.48 -33.66 19.95
CA LYS A 337 -7.79 -33.14 20.39
C LYS A 337 -8.26 -33.81 21.67
N GLY A 338 -8.16 -35.14 21.76
CA GLY A 338 -8.47 -35.90 22.98
C GLY A 338 -7.61 -35.48 24.17
N LEU A 339 -6.29 -35.38 23.98
CA LEU A 339 -5.35 -34.93 25.01
C LEU A 339 -5.66 -33.52 25.51
N ALA A 340 -5.96 -32.57 24.60
CA ALA A 340 -6.30 -31.20 24.96
C ALA A 340 -7.62 -31.15 25.77
N GLN A 341 -8.64 -31.90 25.36
CA GLN A 341 -9.92 -31.97 26.10
C GLN A 341 -9.74 -32.58 27.49
N GLU A 342 -8.95 -33.65 27.62
CA GLU A 342 -8.66 -34.24 28.93
C GLU A 342 -7.89 -33.28 29.84
N LEU A 343 -6.92 -32.54 29.30
CA LEU A 343 -6.18 -31.53 30.05
C LEU A 343 -7.06 -30.35 30.49
N ASP A 344 -7.96 -29.87 29.64
CA ASP A 344 -8.96 -28.86 30.00
C ASP A 344 -9.88 -29.36 31.13
N ASN A 345 -10.32 -30.63 31.07
CA ASN A 345 -11.15 -31.23 32.11
C ASN A 345 -10.42 -31.39 33.45
N ILE A 346 -9.13 -31.78 33.42
CA ILE A 346 -8.28 -31.86 34.63
C ILE A 346 -8.03 -30.46 35.20
N LYS A 347 -7.83 -29.45 34.34
CA LYS A 347 -7.58 -28.06 34.75
C LYS A 347 -8.83 -27.41 35.37
N LYS A 348 -10.02 -27.66 34.82
CA LYS A 348 -11.31 -27.02 35.17
C LYS A 348 -11.59 -26.85 36.68
N PRO A 349 -11.34 -27.84 37.56
CA PRO A 349 -11.60 -27.70 39.00
C PRO A 349 -10.59 -26.80 39.76
N LEU A 350 -9.44 -26.46 39.17
CA LEU A 350 -8.41 -25.63 39.81
C LEU A 350 -8.64 -24.15 39.50
N ALA A 351 -8.50 -23.29 40.52
CA ALA A 351 -8.37 -21.85 40.31
C ALA A 351 -7.09 -21.55 39.52
N GLU A 352 -7.12 -20.52 38.66
CA GLU A 352 -5.99 -20.18 37.79
C GLU A 352 -4.70 -19.86 38.59
N GLU A 353 -4.83 -19.25 39.76
CA GLU A 353 -3.69 -18.97 40.65
C GLU A 353 -3.04 -20.24 41.19
N ASP A 354 -3.85 -21.20 41.66
CA ASP A 354 -3.39 -22.51 42.12
C ASP A 354 -2.74 -23.29 40.99
N PHE A 355 -3.33 -23.26 39.79
CA PHE A 355 -2.78 -23.93 38.62
C PHE A 355 -1.40 -23.39 38.23
N LYS A 356 -1.22 -22.06 38.20
CA LYS A 356 0.08 -21.45 37.91
C LYS A 356 1.13 -21.74 38.97
N ARG A 357 0.72 -21.83 40.24
CA ARG A 357 1.58 -22.15 41.38
C ARG A 357 2.04 -23.61 41.37
N LEU A 358 1.16 -24.55 41.03
CA LEU A 358 1.40 -25.99 41.15
C LEU A 358 1.94 -26.66 39.88
N VAL A 359 1.70 -26.06 38.70
CA VAL A 359 2.13 -26.59 37.39
C VAL A 359 3.16 -25.68 36.76
N LYS A 360 4.27 -26.25 36.29
CA LYS A 360 5.38 -25.47 35.73
C LYS A 360 4.98 -24.86 34.39
N GLU A 361 5.62 -23.74 34.07
CA GLU A 361 5.29 -22.98 32.85
C GLU A 361 5.49 -23.78 31.57
N ASN A 362 6.54 -24.61 31.48
CA ASN A 362 6.79 -25.48 30.34
C ASN A 362 5.65 -26.48 30.09
N GLU A 363 5.08 -27.08 31.14
CA GLU A 363 3.96 -28.01 31.06
C GLU A 363 2.67 -27.30 30.64
N ARG A 364 2.44 -26.09 31.18
CA ARG A 364 1.34 -25.22 30.77
C ARG A 364 1.45 -24.83 29.29
N ASN A 365 2.65 -24.47 28.84
CA ASN A 365 2.90 -24.06 27.46
C ASN A 365 2.67 -25.18 26.45
N LYS A 366 3.00 -26.44 26.77
CA LYS A 366 2.68 -27.59 25.90
C LYS A 366 1.19 -27.66 25.57
N HIS A 367 0.35 -27.53 26.59
CA HIS A 367 -1.11 -27.56 26.44
C HIS A 367 -1.62 -26.37 25.61
N GLU A 368 -1.16 -25.15 25.92
CA GLU A 368 -1.58 -23.95 25.18
C GLU A 368 -1.16 -23.98 23.71
N VAL A 369 0.07 -24.42 23.41
CA VAL A 369 0.56 -24.54 22.03
C VAL A 369 -0.23 -25.61 21.27
N LEU A 370 -0.51 -26.78 21.88
CA LEU A 370 -1.33 -27.82 21.26
C LEU A 370 -2.74 -27.31 20.91
N LYS A 371 -3.38 -26.54 21.81
CA LYS A 371 -4.69 -25.93 21.54
C LYS A 371 -4.66 -24.94 20.39
N LYS A 372 -3.62 -24.10 20.33
CA LYS A 372 -3.45 -23.16 19.20
C LYS A 372 -3.17 -23.91 17.89
N GLU A 373 -2.37 -24.97 17.92
CA GLU A 373 -2.06 -25.79 16.75
C GLU A 373 -3.32 -26.48 16.20
N LEU A 374 -4.14 -27.10 17.06
CA LEU A 374 -5.42 -27.68 16.68
C LEU A 374 -6.35 -26.65 16.01
N LYS A 375 -6.48 -25.46 16.62
CA LYS A 375 -7.28 -24.37 16.06
C LYS A 375 -6.76 -23.92 14.69
N THR A 376 -5.45 -23.78 14.53
CA THR A 376 -4.83 -23.44 13.24
C THR A 376 -5.08 -24.51 12.18
N LEU A 377 -4.98 -25.80 12.52
CA LEU A 377 -5.30 -26.88 11.59
C LEU A 377 -6.78 -26.89 11.17
N GLU A 378 -7.71 -26.59 12.07
CA GLU A 378 -9.13 -26.44 11.70
C GLU A 378 -9.33 -25.33 10.66
N VAL A 379 -8.64 -24.21 10.82
CA VAL A 379 -8.67 -23.11 9.85
C VAL A 379 -8.11 -23.56 8.50
N LEU A 380 -6.96 -24.23 8.48
CA LEU A 380 -6.34 -24.74 7.26
C LEU A 380 -7.23 -25.78 6.54
N ARG A 381 -7.90 -26.66 7.28
CA ARG A 381 -8.88 -27.63 6.75
C ARG A 381 -10.07 -26.99 6.05
N ARG A 382 -10.44 -25.75 6.43
CA ARG A 382 -11.53 -25.01 5.77
C ARG A 382 -11.11 -24.43 4.42
N GLY A 383 -9.81 -24.41 4.12
CA GLY A 383 -9.26 -24.08 2.81
C GLY A 383 -8.13 -23.06 2.85
N VAL A 384 -7.16 -23.25 1.96
CA VAL A 384 -6.08 -22.31 1.64
C VAL A 384 -6.27 -21.89 0.18
N GLU A 385 -6.14 -20.61 -0.10
CA GLU A 385 -6.28 -20.06 -1.45
C GLU A 385 -5.01 -19.33 -1.85
N LEU A 386 -4.59 -19.50 -3.11
CA LEU A 386 -3.64 -18.63 -3.78
C LEU A 386 -4.42 -17.98 -4.93
N ASN A 387 -4.52 -16.66 -4.93
CA ASN A 387 -5.31 -15.93 -5.94
C ASN A 387 -4.46 -15.39 -7.11
N ASP A 388 -5.12 -14.78 -8.08
CA ASP A 388 -4.55 -14.19 -9.30
C ASP A 388 -3.65 -12.95 -9.08
N LYS A 389 -3.59 -12.46 -7.83
CA LYS A 389 -2.68 -11.40 -7.37
C LYS A 389 -1.50 -11.97 -6.58
N GLY A 390 -1.36 -13.30 -6.52
CA GLY A 390 -0.31 -13.97 -5.78
C GLY A 390 -0.45 -13.80 -4.27
N ILE A 391 -1.66 -13.60 -3.74
CA ILE A 391 -1.92 -13.54 -2.30
C ILE A 391 -2.36 -14.92 -1.84
N VAL A 392 -1.70 -15.41 -0.79
CA VAL A 392 -2.13 -16.62 -0.06
C VAL A 392 -3.07 -16.18 1.03
N SER A 393 -4.25 -16.79 1.12
CA SER A 393 -5.25 -16.46 2.15
C SER A 393 -5.89 -17.69 2.77
N ILE A 394 -6.31 -17.53 4.02
CA ILE A 394 -7.10 -18.48 4.79
C ILE A 394 -8.40 -17.81 5.24
N LYS A 395 -9.45 -18.60 5.52
CA LYS A 395 -10.78 -18.04 5.85
C LYS A 395 -10.81 -17.24 7.15
N GLU A 396 -10.01 -17.65 8.13
CA GLU A 396 -9.97 -17.08 9.47
C GLU A 396 -8.53 -16.89 9.93
N ALA A 397 -8.31 -16.03 10.91
CA ALA A 397 -6.97 -15.79 11.44
C ALA A 397 -6.45 -17.03 12.17
N ALA A 398 -5.23 -17.45 11.83
CA ALA A 398 -4.57 -18.58 12.50
C ALA A 398 -4.07 -18.19 13.90
N ALA A 399 -4.05 -19.17 14.81
CA ALA A 399 -3.56 -18.96 16.18
C ALA A 399 -2.04 -19.15 16.32
N LEU A 400 -1.39 -19.70 15.30
CA LEU A 400 0.06 -19.88 15.17
C LEU A 400 0.50 -19.43 13.78
N ASP A 401 1.80 -19.18 13.65
CA ASP A 401 2.45 -18.94 12.38
C ASP A 401 2.27 -20.17 11.46
N ILE A 402 1.95 -19.92 10.18
CA ILE A 402 1.81 -20.94 9.15
C ILE A 402 2.94 -20.77 8.15
N THR A 403 3.62 -21.87 7.83
CA THR A 403 4.60 -21.90 6.75
C THR A 403 3.90 -22.15 5.42
N CYS A 404 3.99 -21.19 4.51
CA CYS A 404 3.47 -21.25 3.16
C CYS A 404 4.64 -21.52 2.18
N THR A 405 4.72 -22.75 1.69
CA THR A 405 5.72 -23.16 0.70
C THR A 405 5.16 -23.01 -0.71
N LEU A 406 5.86 -22.27 -1.57
CA LEU A 406 5.52 -22.16 -2.99
C LEU A 406 6.09 -23.33 -3.77
N ILE A 407 5.21 -24.06 -4.46
CA ILE A 407 5.53 -25.20 -5.30
C ILE A 407 5.28 -24.84 -6.76
N LYS A 408 6.25 -25.12 -7.63
CA LYS A 408 6.09 -25.05 -9.09
C LYS A 408 5.90 -26.44 -9.66
N LYS A 409 4.91 -26.61 -10.53
CA LYS A 409 4.75 -27.80 -11.36
C LYS A 409 5.57 -27.66 -12.63
N GLU A 410 6.48 -28.60 -12.83
CA GLU A 410 7.30 -28.69 -14.04
C GLU A 410 6.92 -29.97 -14.80
N ASN A 411 6.45 -29.83 -16.04
CA ASN A 411 6.14 -30.95 -16.91
C ASN A 411 7.39 -31.33 -17.71
N ASN A 412 7.96 -32.50 -17.42
CA ASN A 412 9.12 -33.05 -18.14
C ASN A 412 8.69 -34.12 -19.17
N GLY A 413 7.53 -33.93 -19.81
CA GLY A 413 6.92 -34.93 -20.69
C GLY A 413 5.87 -35.76 -19.95
N GLU A 414 6.17 -37.03 -19.66
CA GLU A 414 5.22 -37.99 -19.05
C GLU A 414 5.05 -37.83 -17.52
N ASN A 415 5.95 -37.11 -16.85
CA ASN A 415 5.92 -36.89 -15.40
C ASN A 415 5.80 -35.41 -15.03
N VAL A 416 4.95 -35.13 -14.03
CA VAL A 416 4.82 -33.82 -13.38
C VAL A 416 5.72 -33.81 -12.14
N GLU A 417 6.77 -32.98 -12.15
CA GLU A 417 7.62 -32.77 -10.99
C GLU A 417 7.14 -31.56 -10.17
N GLU A 418 7.02 -31.72 -8.86
CA GLU A 418 6.70 -30.63 -7.93
C GLU A 418 7.99 -30.15 -7.24
N LYS A 419 8.43 -28.93 -7.56
CA LYS A 419 9.65 -28.35 -6.98
C LYS A 419 9.32 -27.22 -6.03
N LYS A 420 9.83 -27.32 -4.79
CA LYS A 420 9.86 -26.20 -3.85
C LYS A 420 10.70 -25.07 -4.45
N LYS A 421 10.11 -23.89 -4.54
CA LYS A 421 10.77 -22.69 -5.06
C LYS A 421 11.02 -21.64 -3.99
N ASP A 422 10.06 -21.48 -3.08
CA ASP A 422 10.10 -20.40 -2.10
C ASP A 422 9.30 -20.74 -0.85
N GLU A 423 9.45 -19.92 0.18
CA GLU A 423 8.73 -20.08 1.44
C GLU A 423 8.46 -18.73 2.10
N LYS A 424 7.28 -18.60 2.70
CA LYS A 424 6.89 -17.42 3.46
C LYS A 424 6.09 -17.80 4.68
N VAL A 425 6.17 -17.00 5.73
CA VAL A 425 5.41 -17.23 6.96
C VAL A 425 4.21 -16.29 6.97
N LEU A 426 3.01 -16.87 7.06
CA LEU A 426 1.79 -16.16 7.45
C LEU A 426 1.77 -16.07 8.98
N LYS A 427 1.80 -14.86 9.54
CA LYS A 427 1.90 -14.66 10.97
C LYS A 427 0.60 -14.98 11.69
N ALA A 428 0.72 -15.46 12.93
CA ALA A 428 -0.43 -15.64 13.81
C ALA A 428 -1.24 -14.33 13.92
N GLY A 429 -2.56 -14.43 13.75
CA GLY A 429 -3.47 -13.28 13.71
C GLY A 429 -3.75 -12.73 12.31
N ASP A 430 -2.87 -12.98 11.33
CA ASP A 430 -3.09 -12.56 9.95
C ASP A 430 -3.96 -13.57 9.18
N LYS A 431 -4.62 -13.09 8.13
CA LYS A 431 -5.44 -13.91 7.22
C LYS A 431 -4.82 -14.12 5.86
N ASP A 432 -3.84 -13.29 5.49
CA ASP A 432 -3.22 -13.34 4.18
C ASP A 432 -1.74 -12.94 4.18
N VAL A 433 -1.02 -13.40 3.17
CA VAL A 433 0.37 -13.06 2.91
C VAL A 433 0.63 -13.03 1.39
N SER A 434 1.26 -11.97 0.90
CA SER A 434 1.58 -11.87 -0.54
C SER A 434 2.81 -12.71 -0.89
N MET A 435 2.68 -13.61 -1.87
CA MET A 435 3.76 -14.36 -2.53
C MET A 435 3.97 -13.92 -3.99
N LEU A 436 3.48 -12.73 -4.36
CA LEU A 436 3.50 -12.23 -5.74
C LEU A 436 4.92 -12.11 -6.30
N LYS A 437 5.86 -11.63 -5.49
CA LYS A 437 7.26 -11.46 -5.93
C LYS A 437 7.93 -12.81 -6.17
N GLU A 438 7.67 -13.76 -5.29
CA GLU A 438 8.18 -15.12 -5.32
C GLU A 438 7.66 -15.87 -6.55
N LEU A 439 6.36 -15.76 -6.86
CA LEU A 439 5.76 -16.29 -8.08
C LEU A 439 6.40 -15.72 -9.35
N ARG A 440 6.50 -14.39 -9.44
CA ARG A 440 7.08 -13.70 -10.60
C ARG A 440 8.56 -14.04 -10.79
N ARG A 441 9.33 -14.09 -9.69
CA ARG A 441 10.75 -14.47 -9.70
C ARG A 441 10.97 -15.87 -10.27
N ASN A 442 10.08 -16.81 -10.01
CA ASN A 442 10.24 -18.18 -10.46
C ASN A 442 9.79 -18.41 -11.92
N GLY A 443 9.32 -17.35 -12.60
CA GLY A 443 9.03 -17.32 -14.02
C GLY A 443 7.71 -17.99 -14.40
N LEU A 444 7.49 -18.18 -15.69
CA LEU A 444 6.28 -18.80 -16.24
C LEU A 444 6.05 -20.22 -15.69
N GLY A 445 4.78 -20.60 -15.52
CA GLY A 445 4.39 -21.94 -15.12
C GLY A 445 3.19 -21.98 -14.18
N GLU A 446 2.85 -23.19 -13.75
CA GLU A 446 1.77 -23.46 -12.79
C GLU A 446 2.34 -23.61 -11.39
N TYR A 447 1.66 -22.98 -10.44
CA TYR A 447 2.09 -22.90 -9.05
C TYR A 447 0.93 -23.15 -8.10
N PHE A 448 1.24 -23.72 -6.95
CA PHE A 448 0.32 -23.76 -5.82
C PHE A 448 1.11 -23.58 -4.53
N VAL A 449 0.40 -23.32 -3.44
CA VAL A 449 0.99 -23.15 -2.12
C VAL A 449 0.61 -24.33 -1.24
N LYS A 450 1.62 -24.87 -0.57
CA LYS A 450 1.49 -25.87 0.49
C LYS A 450 1.62 -25.17 1.82
N ALA A 451 0.54 -25.13 2.59
CA ALA A 451 0.51 -24.57 3.94
C ALA A 451 0.65 -25.67 4.99
N GLU A 452 1.48 -25.43 6.00
CA GLU A 452 1.70 -26.35 7.12
C GLU A 452 1.93 -25.57 8.43
N CYS A 453 1.49 -26.17 9.54
CA CYS A 453 1.74 -25.71 10.90
C CYS A 453 2.02 -26.94 11.76
N THR A 454 3.24 -27.08 12.27
CA THR A 454 3.66 -28.27 13.03
C THR A 454 4.44 -27.88 14.28
N HIS A 455 4.02 -28.40 15.42
CA HIS A 455 4.74 -28.37 16.70
C HIS A 455 4.66 -29.74 17.37
N TYR A 456 3.46 -30.19 17.72
CA TYR A 456 3.21 -31.49 18.34
C TYR A 456 2.43 -32.44 17.44
N LEU A 457 1.61 -31.90 16.53
CA LEU A 457 0.81 -32.71 15.63
C LEU A 457 1.63 -33.18 14.43
N LYS A 458 1.22 -34.31 13.86
CA LYS A 458 1.76 -34.83 12.61
C LYS A 458 1.54 -33.81 11.50
N ALA A 459 2.55 -33.62 10.66
CA ALA A 459 2.46 -32.72 9.51
C ALA A 459 1.30 -33.11 8.59
N GLU A 460 0.34 -32.19 8.46
CA GLU A 460 -0.73 -32.22 7.46
C GLU A 460 -0.46 -31.13 6.43
N ASN A 461 -0.65 -31.47 5.15
CA ASN A 461 -0.36 -30.59 4.03
C ASN A 461 -1.67 -30.05 3.46
N PHE A 462 -1.80 -28.73 3.42
CA PHE A 462 -2.97 -28.06 2.85
C PHE A 462 -2.57 -27.33 1.58
N ASN A 463 -3.03 -27.83 0.44
CA ASN A 463 -2.69 -27.29 -0.86
C ASN A 463 -3.75 -26.29 -1.31
N SER A 464 -3.30 -25.15 -1.84
CA SER A 464 -4.17 -24.23 -2.57
C SER A 464 -4.57 -24.79 -3.92
N LYS A 465 -5.55 -24.13 -4.56
CA LYS A 465 -5.74 -24.26 -6.02
C LYS A 465 -4.50 -23.74 -6.75
N GLU A 466 -4.32 -24.24 -7.97
CA GLU A 466 -3.26 -23.83 -8.86
C GLU A 466 -3.51 -22.43 -9.43
N GLN A 467 -2.42 -21.70 -9.62
CA GLN A 467 -2.37 -20.43 -10.32
C GLN A 467 -1.27 -20.46 -11.37
N THR A 468 -1.54 -19.87 -12.53
CA THR A 468 -0.59 -19.81 -13.63
C THR A 468 0.05 -18.44 -13.70
N VAL A 469 1.38 -18.39 -13.63
CA VAL A 469 2.16 -17.22 -14.04
C VAL A 469 2.25 -17.22 -15.56
N LYS A 470 1.65 -16.19 -16.17
CA LYS A 470 1.46 -16.09 -17.62
C LYS A 470 2.37 -15.05 -18.22
N GLU A 471 2.65 -15.22 -19.50
CA GLU A 471 3.34 -14.22 -20.29
C GLU A 471 2.39 -13.09 -20.67
N LEU A 472 2.90 -11.86 -20.74
CA LEU A 472 2.17 -10.73 -21.32
C LEU A 472 1.79 -11.05 -22.78
N GLU A 473 0.52 -10.91 -23.12
CA GLU A 473 0.03 -11.26 -24.46
C GLU A 473 0.37 -10.16 -25.47
N ASN A 474 0.83 -10.58 -26.66
CA ASN A 474 0.92 -9.77 -27.88
C ASN A 474 2.03 -8.69 -27.86
N PRO A 475 3.28 -9.03 -28.23
CA PRO A 475 4.33 -8.03 -28.34
C PRO A 475 4.05 -7.09 -29.51
N LEU A 476 4.43 -5.84 -29.29
CA LEU A 476 4.59 -4.84 -30.34
C LEU A 476 5.70 -5.35 -31.30
N GLY A 477 5.32 -6.21 -32.26
CA GLY A 477 6.21 -6.93 -33.18
C GLY A 477 6.43 -8.39 -32.77
N THR A 478 5.68 -9.32 -33.35
CA THR A 478 5.68 -10.77 -33.02
C THR A 478 6.64 -11.62 -33.83
N ASN A 479 7.51 -11.06 -34.67
CA ASN A 479 8.40 -11.89 -35.47
C ASN A 479 9.85 -11.44 -35.29
N PRO A 480 10.74 -12.29 -34.73
CA PRO A 480 12.18 -12.03 -34.70
C PRO A 480 12.74 -11.76 -36.10
N ASP A 481 12.15 -12.36 -37.14
CA ASP A 481 12.53 -12.16 -38.55
C ASP A 481 11.88 -10.92 -39.19
N GLU A 482 10.83 -10.37 -38.57
CA GLU A 482 10.21 -9.07 -38.90
C GLU A 482 10.49 -8.03 -37.81
N THR A 483 11.53 -8.22 -36.98
CA THR A 483 12.12 -7.10 -36.27
C THR A 483 12.68 -6.20 -37.35
N LEU A 484 11.86 -5.23 -37.75
CA LEU A 484 12.19 -4.20 -38.71
C LEU A 484 13.42 -3.48 -38.17
N ARG A 485 14.58 -3.96 -38.61
CA ARG A 485 15.85 -3.26 -38.63
C ARG A 485 15.60 -2.00 -39.44
N ILE A 486 15.25 -0.90 -38.78
CA ILE A 486 15.26 0.43 -39.38
C ILE A 486 16.73 0.83 -39.40
N VAL A 487 17.45 0.30 -40.39
CA VAL A 487 18.84 0.68 -40.63
C VAL A 487 18.79 1.92 -41.50
N ALA A 488 18.74 3.11 -40.88
CA ALA A 488 19.15 4.33 -41.55
C ALA A 488 20.68 4.43 -41.46
N ARG A 489 21.40 3.55 -42.18
CA ARG A 489 22.82 3.80 -42.46
C ARG A 489 22.88 4.68 -43.70
N ASP A 490 23.21 5.94 -43.50
CA ASP A 490 23.92 6.70 -44.52
C ASP A 490 25.33 6.10 -44.59
N THR A 491 25.46 5.09 -45.42
CA THR A 491 26.74 4.71 -46.00
C THR A 491 26.53 4.70 -47.49
N ASP A 492 27.50 5.22 -48.25
CA ASP A 492 27.61 5.24 -49.72
C ASP A 492 27.57 3.84 -50.39
N PHE A 493 26.68 2.96 -49.95
CA PHE A 493 26.34 1.73 -50.61
C PHE A 493 25.14 1.99 -51.52
N LYS A 494 25.36 1.84 -52.83
CA LYS A 494 24.29 1.77 -53.84
C LYS A 494 23.36 0.60 -53.50
N LEU A 495 22.37 0.84 -52.66
CA LEU A 495 21.27 -0.09 -52.43
C LEU A 495 20.55 -0.32 -53.76
N GLN A 496 20.30 -1.59 -54.08
CA GLN A 496 19.54 -1.93 -55.28
C GLN A 496 18.16 -1.24 -55.23
N PRO A 497 17.65 -0.67 -56.34
CA PRO A 497 16.41 0.11 -56.37
C PRO A 497 15.20 -0.57 -55.72
N GLN A 498 15.18 -1.91 -55.74
CA GLN A 498 14.12 -2.75 -55.22
C GLN A 498 14.08 -2.78 -53.67
N VAL A 499 15.22 -2.61 -53.01
CA VAL A 499 15.33 -2.53 -51.55
C VAL A 499 14.97 -1.13 -51.06
N LEU A 500 15.33 -0.09 -51.84
CA LEU A 500 14.98 1.30 -51.57
C LEU A 500 13.46 1.55 -51.66
N GLU A 501 12.77 0.90 -52.61
CA GLU A 501 11.29 0.94 -52.70
C GLU A 501 10.63 0.27 -51.49
N LYS A 502 11.10 -0.90 -51.06
CA LYS A 502 10.62 -1.55 -49.82
C LYS A 502 10.90 -0.72 -48.56
N PHE A 503 12.02 0.01 -48.54
CA PHE A 503 12.39 0.91 -47.44
C PHE A 503 11.51 2.17 -47.37
N LYS A 504 11.18 2.76 -48.53
CA LYS A 504 10.21 3.87 -48.65
C LYS A 504 8.78 3.46 -48.31
N GLN A 505 8.43 2.20 -48.55
CA GLN A 505 7.15 1.64 -48.14
C GLN A 505 7.11 1.44 -46.61
N ALA A 506 8.20 0.97 -45.97
CA ALA A 506 8.25 0.67 -44.53
C ALA A 506 8.29 1.89 -43.58
N VAL A 507 8.81 3.04 -44.04
CA VAL A 507 8.93 4.27 -43.25
C VAL A 507 8.33 5.43 -44.03
N THR A 508 7.13 5.88 -43.65
CA THR A 508 6.59 7.14 -44.16
C THR A 508 7.07 8.29 -43.29
N VAL A 509 8.22 8.88 -43.62
CA VAL A 509 8.57 10.22 -43.13
C VAL A 509 7.82 11.22 -44.01
N SER A 510 6.61 11.59 -43.60
CA SER A 510 6.00 12.83 -44.07
C SER A 510 6.46 13.95 -43.15
N GLY A 511 6.58 15.18 -43.65
CA GLY A 511 7.31 16.32 -43.04
C GLY A 511 6.85 16.84 -41.66
N ALA A 512 6.35 15.98 -40.77
CA ALA A 512 6.07 16.24 -39.36
C ALA A 512 6.11 14.97 -38.45
N GLY A 513 6.68 13.83 -38.88
CA GLY A 513 6.81 12.66 -37.99
C GLY A 513 7.41 11.39 -38.64
N ILE A 514 7.77 10.42 -37.78
CA ILE A 514 8.28 9.09 -38.13
C ILE A 514 7.25 8.04 -37.66
N SER A 515 6.73 7.20 -38.57
CA SER A 515 5.81 6.10 -38.24
C SER A 515 6.24 4.78 -38.86
N ASN A 516 6.21 3.69 -38.08
CA ASN A 516 6.43 2.32 -38.56
C ASN A 516 5.15 1.68 -39.09
N GLN A 517 5.24 0.91 -40.17
CA GLN A 517 4.11 0.18 -40.79
C GLN A 517 3.40 -0.85 -39.89
N SER A 518 3.94 -1.21 -38.72
CA SER A 518 3.22 -2.06 -37.76
C SER A 518 2.11 -1.32 -36.98
N ASN A 519 1.86 -0.03 -37.25
CA ASN A 519 0.85 0.82 -36.59
C ASN A 519 0.94 0.84 -35.05
N THR A 520 2.09 0.48 -34.49
CA THR A 520 2.23 0.16 -33.06
C THR A 520 3.13 1.14 -32.32
N ILE A 521 3.96 1.94 -33.01
CA ILE A 521 4.76 3.02 -32.43
C ILE A 521 4.67 4.24 -33.36
N THR A 522 4.61 5.44 -32.80
CA THR A 522 4.52 6.70 -33.54
C THR A 522 5.39 7.76 -32.89
N ILE A 523 6.18 8.46 -33.69
CA ILE A 523 6.85 9.70 -33.31
C ILE A 523 6.22 10.83 -34.08
N LYS A 524 5.49 11.69 -33.39
CA LYS A 524 4.78 12.81 -34.02
C LYS A 524 4.68 13.97 -33.03
N ASP A 525 4.81 15.19 -33.53
CA ASP A 525 4.65 16.41 -32.72
C ASP A 525 5.55 16.41 -31.46
N GLY A 526 6.78 15.91 -31.60
CA GLY A 526 7.76 15.78 -30.52
C GLY A 526 7.41 14.75 -29.44
N LYS A 527 6.49 13.82 -29.70
CA LYS A 527 6.08 12.77 -28.77
C LYS A 527 6.30 11.37 -29.32
N LEU A 528 6.70 10.46 -28.44
CA LEU A 528 6.76 9.02 -28.69
C LEU A 528 5.53 8.32 -28.09
N SER A 529 4.69 7.70 -28.91
CA SER A 529 3.52 6.91 -28.49
C SER A 529 3.56 5.49 -29.06
N TRP A 530 2.84 4.57 -28.41
CA TRP A 530 2.69 3.19 -28.88
C TRP A 530 1.34 2.60 -28.47
N LYS A 531 0.91 1.56 -29.20
CA LYS A 531 -0.32 0.84 -28.86
C LYS A 531 -0.16 0.09 -27.54
N PRO A 532 -1.20 0.02 -26.70
CA PRO A 532 -1.13 -0.76 -25.48
C PRO A 532 -0.93 -2.26 -25.75
N VAL A 533 -0.03 -2.89 -25.00
CA VAL A 533 0.14 -4.34 -24.88
C VAL A 533 -0.92 -4.88 -23.92
N LYS A 534 -1.55 -6.00 -24.28
CA LYS A 534 -2.61 -6.60 -23.48
C LYS A 534 -2.04 -7.09 -22.14
N ASN A 535 -2.77 -6.86 -21.07
CA ASN A 535 -2.35 -7.14 -19.69
C ASN A 535 -1.11 -6.37 -19.21
N ALA A 536 -0.54 -5.44 -19.99
CA ALA A 536 0.45 -4.50 -19.46
C ALA A 536 -0.27 -3.32 -18.78
N THR A 537 0.18 -2.96 -17.58
CA THR A 537 -0.38 -1.82 -16.82
C THR A 537 0.55 -0.61 -16.86
N THR A 538 1.83 -0.84 -17.14
CA THR A 538 2.85 0.19 -17.24
C THR A 538 3.89 -0.16 -18.31
N TYR A 539 4.70 0.82 -18.70
CA TYR A 539 5.85 0.62 -19.58
C TYR A 539 7.07 1.33 -19.01
N ASP A 540 8.23 0.74 -19.22
CA ASP A 540 9.52 1.37 -19.01
C ASP A 540 10.18 1.65 -20.37
N ILE A 541 10.84 2.78 -20.50
CA ILE A 541 11.57 3.17 -21.70
C ILE A 541 13.05 3.35 -21.36
N TYR A 542 13.89 2.64 -22.09
CA TYR A 542 15.34 2.78 -22.04
C TYR A 542 15.79 3.48 -23.32
N GLY A 543 16.78 4.35 -23.20
CA GLY A 543 17.39 5.06 -24.31
C GLY A 543 18.88 4.75 -24.39
N ASP A 544 19.36 4.68 -25.62
CA ASP A 544 20.79 4.68 -25.92
C ASP A 544 21.05 5.67 -27.05
N VAL A 545 22.16 6.39 -26.95
CA VAL A 545 22.67 7.27 -28.01
C VAL A 545 24.03 6.75 -28.39
N THR A 546 24.12 6.20 -29.59
CA THR A 546 25.35 5.59 -30.10
C THR A 546 26.13 6.64 -30.89
N PHE A 547 27.34 6.97 -30.43
CA PHE A 547 28.33 7.71 -31.22
C PHE A 547 29.25 6.70 -31.90
N ASP A 548 29.67 6.96 -33.14
CA ASP A 548 30.59 6.09 -33.86
C ASP A 548 31.82 5.76 -32.98
N SER A 549 31.88 4.49 -32.57
CA SER A 549 32.89 3.81 -31.73
C SER A 549 32.80 3.86 -30.19
N LYS A 550 31.87 4.57 -29.55
CA LYS A 550 31.63 4.44 -28.09
C LYS A 550 30.15 4.63 -27.73
N GLU A 551 29.52 3.58 -27.20
CA GLU A 551 28.15 3.62 -26.65
C GLU A 551 28.09 4.45 -25.36
N GLY A 552 26.94 5.08 -25.14
CA GLY A 552 26.48 5.42 -23.81
C GLY A 552 26.43 6.90 -23.50
N TYR A 553 25.36 7.59 -23.90
CA TYR A 553 24.89 8.79 -23.19
C TYR A 553 23.36 8.91 -23.28
N LEU A 554 22.72 9.23 -22.15
CA LEU A 554 21.41 9.91 -21.99
C LEU A 554 20.17 9.11 -21.59
N GLY A 555 19.63 9.57 -20.46
CA GLY A 555 18.30 9.38 -19.90
C GLY A 555 18.25 10.21 -18.60
N LYS A 556 17.05 10.54 -18.10
CA LYS A 556 16.90 11.33 -16.87
C LYS A 556 17.39 10.59 -15.62
N PHE A 557 17.46 9.27 -15.69
CA PHE A 557 17.79 8.39 -14.58
C PHE A 557 18.87 7.37 -14.99
N TYR A 558 19.83 7.10 -14.11
CA TYR A 558 20.73 5.96 -14.29
C TYR A 558 20.13 4.69 -13.68
N LEU A 559 20.49 3.55 -14.27
CA LEU A 559 20.22 2.22 -13.72
C LEU A 559 21.25 1.93 -12.63
N ASP A 560 20.80 1.74 -11.40
CA ASP A 560 21.54 0.98 -10.42
C ASP A 560 20.87 -0.38 -10.25
N LYS A 561 21.66 -1.45 -10.30
CA LYS A 561 21.15 -2.81 -10.16
C LYS A 561 20.87 -3.05 -8.68
N GLU A 562 19.60 -3.11 -8.29
CA GLU A 562 19.28 -3.74 -7.01
C GLU A 562 19.31 -5.25 -7.21
N ASP A 563 20.31 -5.92 -6.64
CA ASP A 563 20.33 -7.38 -6.53
C ASP A 563 19.37 -7.78 -5.40
N ASP A 564 18.07 -7.59 -5.63
CA ASP A 564 17.00 -7.98 -4.69
C ASP A 564 16.63 -9.48 -4.82
N GLY A 565 17.37 -10.20 -5.65
CA GLY A 565 17.19 -11.63 -5.91
C GLY A 565 15.99 -11.96 -6.79
N ASN A 566 15.26 -10.98 -7.34
CA ASN A 566 14.14 -11.23 -8.24
C ASN A 566 14.64 -11.35 -9.68
N ASN A 567 14.22 -12.41 -10.37
CA ASN A 567 14.53 -12.57 -11.80
C ASN A 567 13.86 -11.46 -12.64
N GLU A 568 12.96 -10.63 -12.11
CA GLU A 568 12.63 -9.37 -12.78
C GLU A 568 13.61 -8.30 -12.32
N ILE A 569 14.42 -7.80 -13.26
CA ILE A 569 15.40 -6.76 -12.95
C ILE A 569 14.65 -5.49 -12.51
N ASN A 570 14.66 -5.26 -11.20
CA ASN A 570 14.25 -4.00 -10.59
C ASN A 570 15.45 -3.05 -10.66
N TYR A 571 15.24 -1.94 -11.33
CA TYR A 571 16.25 -0.91 -11.46
C TYR A 571 15.93 0.23 -10.52
N LYS A 572 16.89 0.60 -9.68
CA LYS A 572 16.78 1.84 -8.92
C LYS A 572 17.13 2.99 -9.85
N SER A 573 16.18 3.91 -10.02
CA SER A 573 16.44 5.17 -10.70
C SER A 573 17.36 6.05 -9.84
N ILE A 574 18.58 6.27 -10.28
CA ILE A 574 19.42 7.34 -9.71
C ILE A 574 19.04 8.63 -10.42
N THR A 575 18.47 9.58 -9.68
CA THR A 575 18.20 10.93 -10.20
C THR A 575 19.51 11.67 -10.36
N VAL A 576 19.83 12.11 -11.57
CA VAL A 576 21.04 12.90 -11.85
C VAL A 576 20.78 14.34 -11.42
N GLU A 577 21.22 14.73 -10.23
CA GLU A 577 20.92 16.04 -9.61
C GLU A 577 21.61 17.23 -10.29
N ASN A 578 22.63 16.99 -11.10
CA ASN A 578 23.32 18.02 -11.89
C ASN A 578 23.49 17.47 -13.30
N HIS A 579 23.08 18.19 -14.35
CA HIS A 579 23.26 17.83 -15.76
C HIS A 579 24.75 17.76 -16.19
N ARG A 580 25.64 17.22 -15.35
CA ARG A 580 27.00 16.87 -15.72
C ARG A 580 26.91 15.68 -16.66
N SER A 581 27.24 15.93 -17.91
CA SER A 581 27.69 14.90 -18.82
C SER A 581 28.79 14.09 -18.12
N ILE A 582 28.58 12.78 -18.01
CA ILE A 582 29.51 11.84 -17.39
C ILE A 582 30.57 11.48 -18.44
N PHE A 583 31.41 12.43 -18.84
CA PHE A 583 32.56 12.11 -19.68
C PHE A 583 33.71 11.44 -18.90
N ASP A 584 33.55 11.17 -17.61
CA ASP A 584 34.57 10.52 -16.79
C ASP A 584 34.12 9.13 -16.32
N ALA A 585 34.51 8.15 -17.15
CA ALA A 585 34.98 6.79 -16.84
C ALA A 585 34.09 5.82 -16.01
N ASP A 586 33.41 4.91 -16.73
CA ASP A 586 33.68 3.45 -16.65
C ASP A 586 33.16 2.74 -17.94
N PRO A 587 33.89 1.80 -18.59
CA PRO A 587 33.52 1.24 -19.91
C PRO A 587 32.44 0.15 -19.91
N ASP A 588 31.92 -0.25 -18.75
CA ASP A 588 31.06 -1.43 -18.66
C ASP A 588 29.57 -1.11 -18.94
N PHE A 589 29.23 -1.12 -20.23
CA PHE A 589 27.95 -1.50 -20.85
C PHE A 589 26.64 -1.28 -20.06
N SER A 590 26.18 -0.04 -19.89
CA SER A 590 24.87 0.23 -19.28
C SER A 590 23.94 1.08 -20.15
N ARG A 591 22.74 0.55 -20.43
CA ARG A 591 21.61 1.30 -21.02
C ARG A 591 21.12 2.34 -20.01
N VAL A 592 20.64 3.49 -20.50
CA VAL A 592 20.12 4.54 -19.60
C VAL A 592 18.59 4.48 -19.55
N LEU A 593 18.03 4.65 -18.36
CA LEU A 593 16.58 4.64 -18.15
C LEU A 593 16.00 6.02 -18.41
N CYS A 594 15.14 6.12 -19.42
CA CYS A 594 14.56 7.40 -19.80
C CYS A 594 13.27 7.68 -19.03
N ALA A 595 12.41 6.67 -18.88
CA ALA A 595 11.15 6.81 -18.16
C ALA A 595 10.65 5.45 -17.63
N THR A 596 9.89 5.46 -16.53
CA THR A 596 9.29 4.24 -15.93
C THR A 596 7.84 4.43 -15.58
N GLY A 597 7.13 3.32 -15.46
CA GLY A 597 5.77 3.32 -14.90
C GLY A 597 4.76 4.09 -15.76
N ILE A 598 5.00 4.19 -17.07
CA ILE A 598 4.17 4.96 -17.99
C ILE A 598 2.84 4.23 -18.17
N LYS A 599 1.72 4.89 -17.89
CA LYS A 599 0.38 4.25 -17.96
C LYS A 599 -0.36 4.50 -19.27
N ASN A 600 -0.11 5.63 -19.93
CA ASN A 600 -0.85 6.08 -21.12
C ASN A 600 0.07 6.02 -22.34
N SER A 601 0.22 4.85 -22.95
CA SER A 601 1.10 4.67 -24.11
C SER A 601 0.65 5.42 -25.37
N GLU A 602 -0.66 5.64 -25.52
CA GLU A 602 -1.24 6.30 -26.71
C GLU A 602 -1.11 7.82 -26.69
N GLU A 603 -1.19 8.46 -25.51
CA GLU A 603 -1.00 9.92 -25.37
C GLU A 603 0.44 10.35 -25.69
N GLY A 604 1.36 9.38 -25.63
CA GLY A 604 2.78 9.53 -25.92
C GLY A 604 3.53 10.34 -24.87
N ILE A 605 4.84 10.17 -24.86
CA ILE A 605 5.76 10.90 -23.98
C ILE A 605 6.51 11.91 -24.80
N PRO A 606 6.59 13.18 -24.34
CA PRO A 606 7.45 14.16 -24.99
C PRO A 606 8.90 13.64 -25.07
N LEU A 607 9.47 13.64 -26.26
CA LEU A 607 10.85 13.21 -26.49
C LEU A 607 11.86 14.06 -25.69
N SER A 608 11.51 15.33 -25.42
CA SER A 608 12.26 16.23 -24.53
C SER A 608 12.29 15.80 -23.06
N GLU A 609 11.40 14.90 -22.64
CA GLU A 609 11.44 14.29 -21.30
C GLU A 609 12.33 13.04 -21.25
N LEU A 610 12.56 12.39 -22.40
CA LEU A 610 13.38 11.18 -22.51
C LEU A 610 14.87 11.52 -22.63
N ILE A 611 15.20 12.63 -23.31
CA ILE A 611 16.57 13.09 -23.51
C ILE A 611 16.78 14.46 -22.88
N VAL A 612 17.81 14.57 -22.05
CA VAL A 612 18.20 15.83 -21.42
C VAL A 612 18.87 16.72 -22.48
N PHE A 613 18.14 17.72 -22.96
CA PHE A 613 18.72 18.76 -23.81
C PHE A 613 19.39 19.84 -22.98
N PRO A 614 20.58 20.32 -23.38
CA PRO A 614 21.18 21.50 -22.78
C PRO A 614 20.26 22.70 -22.99
N ASN A 615 20.05 23.47 -21.91
CA ASN A 615 19.19 24.64 -21.91
C ASN A 615 19.65 25.64 -23.00
N LYS A 616 18.72 26.23 -23.78
CA LYS A 616 19.02 27.14 -24.92
C LYS A 616 20.03 28.26 -24.60
N GLY A 617 20.19 28.63 -23.32
CA GLY A 617 21.11 29.67 -22.85
C GLY A 617 22.52 29.22 -22.44
N ASN A 618 22.90 27.94 -22.57
CA ASN A 618 24.22 27.45 -22.12
C ASN A 618 25.06 26.91 -23.29
N SER A 619 25.76 27.81 -23.98
CA SER A 619 26.48 27.56 -25.24
C SER A 619 27.52 26.42 -25.20
N ALA A 620 28.08 26.11 -24.02
CA ALA A 620 29.11 25.08 -23.85
C ALA A 620 28.59 23.64 -23.94
N LEU A 621 27.34 23.37 -23.51
CA LEU A 621 26.74 22.03 -23.56
C LEU A 621 25.93 21.78 -24.83
N VAL A 622 25.60 22.85 -25.56
CA VAL A 622 24.94 22.80 -26.87
C VAL A 622 25.90 22.28 -27.95
N ASN A 623 27.20 22.51 -27.80
CA ASN A 623 28.20 22.24 -28.84
C ASN A 623 28.29 20.76 -29.31
N PRO A 624 28.26 19.73 -28.44
CA PRO A 624 28.34 18.33 -28.88
C PRO A 624 27.15 17.92 -29.75
N TRP A 625 25.92 18.29 -29.38
CA TRP A 625 24.71 17.92 -30.12
C TRP A 625 24.70 18.48 -31.55
N TYR A 626 25.19 19.70 -31.75
CA TYR A 626 25.32 20.30 -33.08
C TYR A 626 26.53 19.74 -33.84
N THR A 627 27.65 19.53 -33.15
CA THR A 627 28.87 18.94 -33.74
C THR A 627 28.60 17.53 -34.25
N TYR A 628 27.79 16.74 -33.54
CA TYR A 628 27.47 15.35 -33.87
C TYR A 628 26.17 15.18 -34.67
N ALA A 629 25.28 16.18 -34.71
CA ALA A 629 24.07 16.11 -35.54
C ALA A 629 24.38 15.98 -37.04
N ASN A 630 25.52 16.51 -37.47
CA ASN A 630 26.01 16.43 -38.84
C ASN A 630 26.96 15.24 -39.08
N VAL A 631 27.24 14.42 -38.05
CA VAL A 631 28.06 13.21 -38.18
C VAL A 631 27.16 12.06 -38.61
N SER A 632 27.42 11.51 -39.80
CA SER A 632 26.80 10.28 -40.28
C SER A 632 27.04 9.15 -39.28
N GLY A 633 26.01 8.39 -38.90
CA GLY A 633 26.13 7.22 -38.02
C GLY A 633 25.70 7.43 -36.57
N VAL A 634 25.46 8.67 -36.11
CA VAL A 634 25.01 8.94 -34.74
C VAL A 634 23.49 8.83 -34.62
N THR A 635 23.01 7.94 -33.77
CA THR A 635 21.58 7.60 -33.68
C THR A 635 21.09 7.42 -32.25
N VAL A 636 19.78 7.61 -32.08
CA VAL A 636 19.05 7.37 -30.83
C VAL A 636 18.24 6.09 -30.95
N ARG A 637 18.40 5.19 -29.98
CA ARG A 637 17.68 3.93 -29.88
C ARG A 637 16.83 3.92 -28.62
N PHE A 638 15.58 3.50 -28.74
CA PHE A 638 14.72 3.29 -27.58
C PHE A 638 14.29 1.82 -27.45
N LEU A 639 14.33 1.31 -26.23
CA LEU A 639 13.70 0.04 -25.84
C LEU A 639 12.45 0.36 -25.01
N ILE A 640 11.28 -0.09 -25.45
CA ILE A 640 10.03 -0.02 -24.69
C ILE A 640 9.75 -1.39 -24.10
N VAL A 641 9.60 -1.45 -22.78
CA VAL A 641 9.40 -2.69 -22.02
C VAL A 641 8.03 -2.64 -21.35
N PRO A 642 7.06 -3.46 -21.79
CA PRO A 642 5.78 -3.58 -21.09
C PRO A 642 5.97 -4.26 -19.74
N ARG A 643 5.23 -3.77 -18.74
CA ARG A 643 5.27 -4.23 -17.35
C ARG A 643 3.86 -4.39 -16.81
N ASN A 644 3.70 -5.38 -15.92
CA ASN A 644 2.55 -5.47 -15.04
C ASN A 644 3.04 -5.98 -13.69
N THR A 645 3.33 -5.08 -12.75
CA THR A 645 3.92 -5.43 -11.45
C THR A 645 2.93 -5.98 -10.43
N ASP A 646 1.63 -5.89 -10.73
CA ASP A 646 0.56 -6.06 -9.74
C ASP A 646 -0.28 -7.34 -9.99
N SER A 647 0.18 -8.22 -10.89
CA SER A 647 -0.51 -9.47 -11.25
C SER A 647 0.46 -10.59 -11.61
N LEU A 648 -0.06 -11.76 -11.97
CA LEU A 648 0.73 -12.92 -12.43
C LEU A 648 1.12 -12.87 -13.91
N TYR A 649 1.01 -11.70 -14.56
CA TYR A 649 1.54 -11.48 -15.91
C TYR A 649 2.96 -10.91 -15.85
N ILE A 650 3.92 -11.62 -16.45
CA ILE A 650 5.33 -11.24 -16.49
C ILE A 650 5.85 -11.07 -17.93
N ASN A 651 6.96 -10.33 -18.05
CA ASN A 651 7.76 -10.32 -19.27
C ASN A 651 8.90 -11.34 -19.12
N SER A 652 8.73 -12.54 -19.68
CA SER A 652 9.63 -13.68 -19.44
C SER A 652 11.06 -13.45 -19.93
N ASN A 653 11.26 -12.58 -20.93
CA ASN A 653 12.59 -12.25 -21.46
C ASN A 653 13.44 -11.40 -20.50
N LEU A 654 12.82 -10.84 -19.46
CA LEU A 654 13.56 -10.20 -18.37
C LEU A 654 13.84 -11.17 -17.23
N SER A 655 13.17 -12.34 -17.21
CA SER A 655 13.30 -13.36 -16.19
C SER A 655 14.50 -14.27 -16.45
N GLY A 656 15.68 -13.79 -16.06
CA GLY A 656 16.91 -14.58 -16.14
C GLY A 656 18.05 -13.94 -15.36
N LYS A 657 18.89 -14.77 -14.71
CA LYS A 657 20.18 -14.35 -14.13
C LYS A 657 21.19 -13.92 -15.20
N ASP A 658 20.92 -14.26 -16.46
CA ASP A 658 21.77 -13.91 -17.59
C ASP A 658 21.54 -12.46 -17.95
N ARG A 659 22.56 -11.68 -17.59
CA ARG A 659 22.87 -10.31 -18.02
C ARG A 659 22.18 -9.95 -19.34
N LEU A 660 21.58 -8.76 -19.40
CA LEU A 660 21.42 -8.02 -20.65
C LEU A 660 22.82 -7.66 -21.19
N SER A 661 23.63 -8.65 -21.58
CA SER A 661 24.91 -8.43 -22.24
C SER A 661 24.63 -8.10 -23.71
N PRO A 662 25.12 -6.97 -24.25
CA PRO A 662 24.76 -6.48 -25.59
C PRO A 662 25.12 -7.41 -26.76
N LEU A 663 25.96 -8.44 -26.54
CA LEU A 663 26.49 -9.30 -27.60
C LEU A 663 25.72 -10.60 -27.85
N GLN A 664 24.63 -10.87 -27.12
CA GLN A 664 23.68 -11.91 -27.52
C GLN A 664 22.37 -11.27 -27.96
N GLU A 665 22.43 -10.50 -29.06
CA GLU A 665 21.28 -9.95 -29.78
C GLU A 665 20.20 -11.02 -30.02
N GLU A 666 20.56 -12.30 -30.06
CA GLU A 666 19.64 -13.42 -30.26
C GLU A 666 18.67 -13.72 -29.11
N LYS A 667 18.93 -13.28 -27.86
CA LYS A 667 18.13 -13.71 -26.69
C LYS A 667 17.12 -12.70 -26.14
N VAL A 668 17.18 -11.43 -26.52
CA VAL A 668 16.22 -10.38 -26.06
C VAL A 668 15.02 -10.23 -27.03
N LYS A 669 14.84 -11.20 -27.95
CA LYS A 669 14.09 -11.00 -29.20
C LYS A 669 12.56 -11.09 -29.13
N ALA A 670 11.92 -11.51 -28.03
CA ALA A 670 10.51 -11.90 -28.16
C ALA A 670 9.48 -10.87 -27.66
N HIS A 671 9.74 -10.01 -26.66
CA HIS A 671 8.65 -9.24 -26.02
C HIS A 671 9.00 -7.81 -25.55
N SER A 672 10.07 -7.23 -26.10
CA SER A 672 10.41 -5.80 -25.92
C SER A 672 10.48 -5.11 -27.27
N VAL A 673 10.16 -3.82 -27.30
CA VAL A 673 10.05 -3.07 -28.56
C VAL A 673 11.29 -2.24 -28.79
N PHE A 674 11.89 -2.42 -29.96
CA PHE A 674 13.04 -1.66 -30.38
C PHE A 674 12.61 -0.59 -31.37
N ILE A 675 12.89 0.67 -31.05
CA ILE A 675 12.99 1.74 -32.05
C ILE A 675 14.46 1.77 -32.43
N SER A 676 14.79 1.21 -33.59
CA SER A 676 16.16 1.27 -34.10
C SER A 676 16.45 2.67 -34.67
N ASP A 677 17.59 3.18 -34.24
CA ASP A 677 18.45 4.17 -34.87
C ASP A 677 17.73 5.35 -35.55
N ILE A 678 17.18 6.25 -34.74
CA ILE A 678 16.71 7.57 -35.21
C ILE A 678 17.94 8.46 -35.39
N PRO A 679 18.24 8.97 -36.60
CA PRO A 679 19.33 9.93 -36.77
C PRO A 679 19.14 11.13 -35.84
N ILE A 680 20.20 11.58 -35.17
CA ILE A 680 20.10 12.72 -34.22
C ILE A 680 19.47 13.95 -34.89
N LYS A 681 19.77 14.21 -36.17
CA LYS A 681 19.18 15.31 -36.95
C LYS A 681 17.64 15.25 -37.04
N ASP A 682 17.10 14.05 -37.23
CA ASP A 682 15.65 13.83 -37.38
C ASP A 682 14.98 13.86 -36.01
N PHE A 683 15.64 13.27 -35.00
CA PHE A 683 15.22 13.34 -33.61
C PHE A 683 15.11 14.79 -33.11
N PHE A 684 16.11 15.61 -33.42
CA PHE A 684 16.15 17.03 -33.06
C PHE A 684 15.03 17.81 -33.76
N SER A 685 14.85 17.59 -35.06
CA SER A 685 13.78 18.22 -35.85
C SER A 685 12.39 17.88 -35.29
N CYS A 686 12.19 16.64 -34.82
CA CYS A 686 10.94 16.23 -34.17
C CYS A 686 10.67 16.97 -32.85
N ILE A 687 11.70 17.34 -32.10
CA ILE A 687 11.55 18.01 -30.79
C ILE A 687 11.31 19.51 -30.94
N PHE A 688 12.06 20.16 -31.83
CA PHE A 688 12.09 21.61 -31.91
C PHE A 688 11.23 22.17 -33.05
N GLY A 689 10.73 21.32 -33.95
CA GLY A 689 9.92 21.75 -35.11
C GLY A 689 10.72 22.56 -36.14
N GLU A 690 12.04 22.64 -35.98
CA GLU A 690 12.97 23.41 -36.79
C GLU A 690 14.13 22.51 -37.23
N ASN A 691 14.59 22.68 -38.48
CA ASN A 691 15.81 22.03 -38.94
C ASN A 691 17.02 22.62 -38.19
N ILE A 692 17.97 21.77 -37.81
CA ILE A 692 19.22 22.15 -37.12
C ILE A 692 19.95 23.28 -37.86
N GLU A 693 19.91 23.30 -39.19
CA GLU A 693 20.52 24.33 -40.03
C GLU A 693 19.94 25.75 -39.78
N THR A 694 18.68 25.85 -39.38
CA THR A 694 18.01 27.12 -39.10
C THR A 694 18.53 27.74 -37.79
N LEU A 695 18.79 26.90 -36.78
CA LEU A 695 19.34 27.32 -35.48
C LEU A 695 20.83 27.68 -35.56
N GLU A 696 21.60 27.07 -36.47
CA GLU A 696 22.98 27.49 -36.75
C GLU A 696 23.05 28.88 -37.39
N LYS A 697 22.08 29.23 -38.25
CA LYS A 697 21.98 30.57 -38.86
C LYS A 697 21.65 31.64 -37.84
N GLU A 698 20.75 31.38 -36.89
CA GLU A 698 20.42 32.34 -35.82
C GLU A 698 21.61 32.60 -34.87
N LYS A 699 22.48 31.60 -34.67
CA LYS A 699 23.74 31.75 -33.91
C LYS A 699 24.73 32.72 -34.57
N LYS A 700 24.77 32.79 -35.90
CA LYS A 700 25.61 33.74 -36.64
C LYS A 700 25.14 35.19 -36.53
N THR A 701 23.89 35.41 -36.13
CA THR A 701 23.31 36.76 -35.99
C THR A 701 23.46 37.34 -34.58
N ILE A 702 23.85 36.52 -33.59
CA ILE A 702 23.96 36.89 -32.17
C ILE A 702 25.43 37.02 -31.70
N ASN A 703 26.41 36.69 -32.55
CA ASN A 703 27.84 36.90 -32.29
C ASN A 703 28.40 38.08 -33.08
#